data_AF-M0DDV9-F1
#
_entry.id   AF-M0DDV9-F1
#
_cell.length_a   1.000
_cell.length_b   1.000
_cell.length_c   1.000
_cell.angle_alpha   90.00
_cell.angle_beta   90.00
_cell.angle_gamma   90.00
#
_symmetry.space_group_name_H-M   'P 1'
#
loop_
_entity.id
_entity.type
_entity.pdbx_description
1 polymer ?
#
loop_
_entity_poly.entity_id
_entity_poly.type
_entity_poly.pdbx_seq_one_letter_code
_entity_poly.pdbx_strand_id
1 'polypeptide(L)'
;MFAALVVLVGGIPAGGTATSAAQQSSGAAVSFAAQPSGGHTVVVENVTLPEGGFVTIHDASVTEGNVLGSVVGTSEYLDAGTHENVTVHLDEPPTESGAFVAMPHADSDGDRVYDFVADNGETDGPYTADGSAVVSQANVSVSATVSMSDQPTDGASVVVDRVELSEGGFVTVHDASVTEGAVFESIRGTSAYLGPGVHENVRITLDTPVNGSTTLVPMAHRDTDGDENYTFPESEGQTDGPYTANGSAVVDTAEVMPAETANVTFSAQSTGGQSVVVDSAFLPEGGFVTVHDSTVTEGAVFESIRGTSEYLAPGLHRNVRVSLDAPLNNSTTLVPMAHMETDGDMEYTFPESQGEADGPYTVDGEPVVAQAAVNVSADVHMMSQASDGHSVVVDRVELAEGGFVTVHDASLFAGEVEGSILGTSAYLEPGVHENVTVTFEEPIRASQTLVPMAHMDTDGDMNYTFPEADGPYTANGSAVVDTARVSVNAVVAVSNQTTDGGTVTIDSVTMANGGFVTVHDATVTEGAVFDSVRGTSAYLAPGTHENVTVELSAPLNETTTIVPMAHMDTNGNEAYDFVTSEGEADGPYVARGGPVVATAEASLSGGMNGTGTEMRTGTEMSEMTETEGEMGMEANTETSGGEGTSTDGSTPGFGVTVAVVALLAAALLAVRRD
;
A
#
# COMPACT_ATOMS: atom_id res chain seq x y z
N MET A 1 30.66 2.27 23.54
CA MET A 1 31.60 1.13 23.44
C MET A 1 30.83 -0.10 23.89
N PHE A 2 29.95 -0.59 23.02
CA PHE A 2 29.05 -1.72 23.31
C PHE A 2 29.60 -2.96 22.60
N ALA A 3 29.64 -4.07 23.31
CA ALA A 3 30.10 -5.34 22.78
C ALA A 3 28.99 -5.92 21.89
N ALA A 4 29.21 -5.90 20.58
CA ALA A 4 28.39 -6.67 19.64
C ALA A 4 28.52 -8.16 19.99
N LEU A 5 27.46 -8.74 20.52
CA LEU A 5 27.36 -10.19 20.72
C LEU A 5 26.90 -10.79 19.39
N VAL A 6 27.86 -11.23 18.57
CA VAL A 6 27.58 -12.12 17.45
C VAL A 6 27.13 -13.46 18.05
N VAL A 7 25.83 -13.71 18.09
CA VAL A 7 25.28 -15.01 18.45
C VAL A 7 25.38 -15.90 17.21
N LEU A 8 26.27 -16.88 17.22
CA LEU A 8 26.21 -17.99 16.27
C LEU A 8 24.94 -18.80 16.58
N VAL A 9 23.89 -18.62 15.78
CA VAL A 9 22.79 -19.58 15.72
C VAL A 9 23.33 -20.87 15.08
N GLY A 10 23.02 -22.02 15.68
CA GLY A 10 23.47 -23.32 15.21
C GLY A 10 23.09 -23.56 13.74
N GLY A 11 23.99 -24.18 12.99
CA GLY A 11 23.98 -24.21 11.52
C GLY A 11 22.60 -24.49 10.90
N ILE A 12 22.06 -23.46 10.26
CA ILE A 12 20.99 -23.57 9.27
C ILE A 12 21.65 -24.13 8.00
N PRO A 13 21.33 -25.36 7.55
CA PRO A 13 21.89 -25.89 6.32
C PRO A 13 21.32 -25.14 5.13
N ALA A 14 22.18 -24.54 4.31
CA ALA A 14 21.84 -24.14 2.96
C ALA A 14 21.30 -25.37 2.19
N GLY A 15 20.06 -25.33 1.73
CA GLY A 15 19.52 -26.34 0.82
C GLY A 15 20.39 -26.44 -0.43
N GLY A 16 20.77 -27.66 -0.84
CA GLY A 16 21.47 -27.92 -2.11
C GLY A 16 20.46 -28.16 -3.23
N THR A 17 20.75 -27.93 -4.52
CA THR A 17 22.01 -28.10 -5.26
C THR A 17 22.01 -27.33 -6.58
N ALA A 18 22.98 -26.42 -6.82
CA ALA A 18 23.73 -26.31 -8.08
C ALA A 18 24.87 -25.26 -7.99
N THR A 19 25.98 -25.63 -8.58
CA THR A 19 27.29 -24.97 -8.76
C THR A 19 27.31 -23.44 -9.02
N SER A 20 28.08 -22.73 -8.17
CA SER A 20 29.08 -21.68 -8.48
C SER A 20 28.86 -20.26 -7.91
N ALA A 21 28.92 -20.06 -6.59
CA ALA A 21 29.66 -18.98 -5.93
C ALA A 21 29.49 -19.07 -4.40
N ALA A 22 30.29 -19.92 -3.74
CA ALA A 22 30.50 -19.75 -2.30
C ALA A 22 31.39 -18.51 -2.09
N GLN A 23 30.78 -17.33 -2.16
CA GLN A 23 31.46 -16.09 -1.82
C GLN A 23 31.51 -15.99 -0.30
N GLN A 24 32.65 -16.39 0.24
CA GLN A 24 33.03 -16.15 1.64
C GLN A 24 33.13 -14.62 1.82
N SER A 25 32.04 -13.97 2.21
CA SER A 25 31.95 -12.52 2.30
C SER A 25 32.45 -12.04 3.66
N SER A 26 33.78 -11.89 3.78
CA SER A 26 34.39 -11.27 4.95
C SER A 26 34.06 -9.77 4.97
N GLY A 27 32.91 -9.39 5.50
CA GLY A 27 32.51 -7.98 5.60
C GLY A 27 31.07 -7.69 5.99
N ALA A 28 30.14 -8.63 5.80
CA ALA A 28 28.74 -8.41 6.19
C ALA A 28 28.59 -8.37 7.72
N ALA A 29 27.71 -7.49 8.20
CA ALA A 29 27.42 -7.33 9.63
C ALA A 29 26.01 -6.78 9.82
N VAL A 30 25.39 -7.08 10.95
CA VAL A 30 24.08 -6.52 11.31
C VAL A 30 23.99 -6.32 12.82
N SER A 31 23.34 -5.23 13.24
CA SER A 31 22.96 -4.93 14.63
C SER A 31 21.47 -4.69 14.68
N PHE A 32 20.79 -5.49 15.48
CA PHE A 32 19.36 -5.38 15.72
C PHE A 32 19.14 -5.35 17.23
N ALA A 33 18.44 -4.33 17.71
CA ALA A 33 18.21 -4.12 19.14
C ALA A 33 16.76 -4.33 19.52
N ALA A 34 16.55 -4.63 20.80
CA ALA A 34 15.21 -4.82 21.35
C ALA A 34 14.45 -3.50 21.30
N GLN A 35 13.23 -3.53 20.78
CA GLN A 35 12.45 -2.33 20.49
C GLN A 35 10.95 -2.61 20.59
N PRO A 36 10.12 -1.58 20.83
CA PRO A 36 8.71 -1.68 20.51
C PRO A 36 8.48 -1.62 19.01
N SER A 37 7.37 -2.20 18.57
CA SER A 37 6.83 -2.03 17.23
C SER A 37 5.33 -1.81 17.33
N GLY A 38 4.78 -0.95 16.47
CA GLY A 38 3.32 -0.86 16.28
C GLY A 38 2.79 -1.96 15.36
N GLY A 39 3.56 -3.02 15.14
CA GLY A 39 3.19 -4.19 14.34
C GLY A 39 3.54 -4.08 12.86
N HIS A 40 3.83 -2.90 12.33
CA HIS A 40 3.99 -2.71 10.89
C HIS A 40 5.42 -2.42 10.49
N THR A 41 6.25 -1.93 11.41
CA THR A 41 7.66 -1.65 11.12
C THR A 41 8.59 -2.04 12.26
N VAL A 42 9.85 -2.34 11.92
CA VAL A 42 10.97 -2.45 12.86
C VAL A 42 12.18 -1.70 12.31
N VAL A 43 13.07 -1.25 13.19
CA VAL A 43 14.30 -0.54 12.81
C VAL A 43 15.52 -1.42 13.06
N VAL A 44 16.29 -1.68 12.01
CA VAL A 44 17.62 -2.29 12.10
C VAL A 44 18.63 -1.17 12.33
N GLU A 45 19.31 -1.19 13.49
CA GLU A 45 20.23 -0.13 13.89
C GLU A 45 21.35 0.07 12.86
N ASN A 46 21.93 -1.02 12.38
CA ASN A 46 23.01 -0.99 11.41
C ASN A 46 23.06 -2.29 10.59
N VAL A 47 23.24 -2.19 9.29
CA VAL A 47 23.56 -3.33 8.41
C VAL A 47 24.71 -2.96 7.45
N THR A 48 25.65 -3.87 7.27
CA THR A 48 26.74 -3.75 6.30
C THR A 48 26.56 -4.81 5.22
N LEU A 49 26.41 -4.38 3.97
CA LEU A 49 26.17 -5.19 2.78
C LEU A 49 27.36 -5.04 1.82
N PRO A 50 28.23 -6.05 1.66
CA PRO A 50 29.43 -5.92 0.83
C PRO A 50 29.17 -5.70 -0.66
N GLU A 51 28.06 -6.22 -1.19
CA GLU A 51 27.69 -6.13 -2.61
C GLU A 51 26.29 -5.55 -2.83
N GLY A 52 25.70 -4.95 -1.78
CA GLY A 52 24.31 -4.51 -1.77
C GLY A 52 23.34 -5.67 -1.46
N GLY A 53 22.05 -5.40 -1.50
CA GLY A 53 21.00 -6.37 -1.22
C GLY A 53 20.04 -5.87 -0.15
N PHE A 54 19.62 -6.76 0.75
CA PHE A 54 18.51 -6.51 1.66
C PHE A 54 18.87 -6.82 3.10
N VAL A 55 18.08 -6.30 4.04
CA VAL A 55 17.98 -6.86 5.38
C VAL A 55 16.57 -7.39 5.60
N THR A 56 16.48 -8.67 5.94
CA THR A 56 15.24 -9.39 6.18
C THR A 56 15.05 -9.59 7.67
N ILE A 57 13.80 -9.60 8.10
CA ILE A 57 13.40 -9.87 9.47
C ILE A 57 12.72 -11.23 9.45
N HIS A 58 13.27 -12.14 10.26
CA HIS A 58 12.70 -13.44 10.50
C HIS A 58 12.06 -13.50 11.89
N ASP A 59 11.00 -14.28 12.03
CA ASP A 59 10.49 -14.69 13.34
C ASP A 59 11.41 -15.75 14.02
N ALA A 60 11.01 -16.22 15.20
CA ALA A 60 11.79 -17.18 15.96
C ALA A 60 11.92 -18.57 15.30
N SER A 61 10.99 -18.95 14.41
CA SER A 61 10.93 -20.27 13.78
C SER A 61 12.11 -20.53 12.83
N VAL A 62 12.82 -19.47 12.40
CA VAL A 62 14.08 -19.60 11.65
C VAL A 62 15.12 -20.42 12.41
N THR A 63 15.12 -20.35 13.74
CA THR A 63 16.04 -21.10 14.60
C THR A 63 15.64 -22.57 14.76
N GLU A 64 14.42 -22.91 14.35
CA GLU A 64 13.84 -24.26 14.36
C GLU A 64 13.92 -24.94 12.98
N GLY A 65 14.46 -24.22 11.98
CA GLY A 65 14.66 -24.72 10.62
C GLY A 65 13.59 -24.29 9.62
N ASN A 66 12.59 -23.49 10.03
CA ASN A 66 11.64 -22.88 9.11
C ASN A 66 12.28 -21.67 8.41
N VAL A 67 13.07 -21.91 7.37
CA VAL A 67 13.88 -20.84 6.75
C VAL A 67 13.02 -19.88 5.91
N LEU A 68 12.16 -20.42 5.05
CA LEU A 68 11.37 -19.61 4.12
C LEU A 68 10.18 -18.95 4.83
N GLY A 69 9.37 -19.72 5.56
CA GLY A 69 8.18 -19.22 6.24
C GLY A 69 8.44 -18.47 7.54
N SER A 70 9.69 -18.18 7.88
CA SER A 70 10.00 -17.28 8.99
C SER A 70 10.18 -15.83 8.53
N VAL A 71 10.30 -15.57 7.23
CA VAL A 71 10.44 -14.20 6.69
C VAL A 71 9.14 -13.44 6.95
N VAL A 72 9.21 -12.40 7.77
CA VAL A 72 8.04 -11.56 8.11
C VAL A 72 8.14 -10.14 7.53
N GLY A 73 9.28 -9.78 6.94
CA GLY A 73 9.47 -8.50 6.27
C GLY A 73 10.89 -8.32 5.76
N THR A 74 11.03 -7.49 4.74
CA THR A 74 12.31 -7.21 4.05
C THR A 74 12.46 -5.73 3.77
N SER A 75 13.66 -5.16 3.90
CA SER A 75 13.94 -3.77 3.51
C SER A 75 13.75 -3.55 2.01
N GLU A 76 13.71 -2.30 1.59
CA GLU A 76 14.04 -1.97 0.19
C GLU A 76 15.49 -2.35 -0.13
N TYR A 77 15.84 -2.34 -1.42
CA TYR A 77 17.22 -2.55 -1.83
C TYR A 77 18.14 -1.49 -1.21
N LEU A 78 19.25 -1.96 -0.65
CA LEU A 78 20.29 -1.16 -0.05
C LEU A 78 21.58 -1.33 -0.85
N ASP A 79 22.16 -0.20 -1.30
CA ASP A 79 23.45 -0.20 -1.99
C ASP A 79 24.57 -0.85 -1.16
N ALA A 80 25.65 -1.27 -1.81
CA ALA A 80 26.84 -1.77 -1.12
C ALA A 80 27.40 -0.72 -0.13
N GLY A 81 27.55 -1.10 1.14
CA GLY A 81 27.97 -0.16 2.18
C GLY A 81 27.45 -0.49 3.57
N THR A 82 27.47 0.50 4.45
CA THR A 82 26.87 0.42 5.78
C THR A 82 25.73 1.40 5.87
N HIS A 83 24.57 0.92 6.29
CA HIS A 83 23.33 1.67 6.45
C HIS A 83 22.94 1.65 7.93
N GLU A 84 22.45 2.77 8.42
CA GLU A 84 22.02 2.95 9.82
C GLU A 84 20.52 3.26 9.86
N ASN A 85 19.85 2.81 10.92
CA ASN A 85 18.41 3.04 11.16
C ASN A 85 17.53 2.62 9.97
N VAL A 86 17.80 1.46 9.37
CA VAL A 86 17.01 0.92 8.27
C VAL A 86 15.65 0.51 8.80
N THR A 87 14.60 1.14 8.29
CA THR A 87 13.22 0.75 8.61
C THR A 87 12.80 -0.39 7.70
N VAL A 88 12.35 -1.49 8.29
CA VAL A 88 11.81 -2.65 7.59
C VAL A 88 10.31 -2.72 7.88
N HIS A 89 9.50 -2.71 6.83
CA HIS A 89 8.08 -2.99 6.97
C HIS A 89 7.86 -4.49 7.09
N LEU A 90 6.93 -4.87 7.96
CA LEU A 90 6.52 -6.24 8.18
C LEU A 90 5.30 -6.51 7.28
N ASP A 91 5.41 -7.54 6.43
CA ASP A 91 4.33 -7.95 5.54
C ASP A 91 3.22 -8.70 6.30
N GLU A 92 3.56 -9.23 7.47
CA GLU A 92 2.62 -9.75 8.45
C GLU A 92 2.91 -9.15 9.84
N PRO A 93 1.96 -8.39 10.41
CA PRO A 93 2.13 -7.82 11.72
C PRO A 93 2.24 -8.90 12.81
N PRO A 94 3.23 -8.84 13.71
CA PRO A 94 3.34 -9.76 14.81
C PRO A 94 2.18 -9.56 15.79
N THR A 95 1.53 -10.66 16.15
CA THR A 95 0.42 -10.69 17.11
C THR A 95 0.90 -10.78 18.55
N GLU A 96 2.14 -11.25 18.76
CA GLU A 96 2.75 -11.41 20.09
C GLU A 96 4.18 -10.87 20.14
N SER A 97 4.58 -10.42 21.33
CA SER A 97 5.98 -10.00 21.57
C SER A 97 6.89 -11.22 21.58
N GLY A 98 8.02 -11.14 20.87
CA GLY A 98 8.88 -12.29 20.67
C GLY A 98 10.27 -11.97 20.16
N ALA A 99 11.06 -13.03 19.94
CA ALA A 99 12.38 -12.91 19.34
C ALA A 99 12.26 -12.85 17.82
N PHE A 100 12.94 -11.86 17.23
CA PHE A 100 13.09 -11.69 15.78
C PHE A 100 14.58 -11.66 15.43
N VAL A 101 14.89 -12.06 14.21
CA VAL A 101 16.24 -12.18 13.68
C VAL A 101 16.38 -11.31 12.46
N ALA A 102 17.24 -10.30 12.51
CA ALA A 102 17.66 -9.55 11.33
C ALA A 102 18.77 -10.32 10.60
N MET A 103 18.60 -10.54 9.30
CA MET A 103 19.51 -11.29 8.45
C MET A 103 19.80 -10.49 7.17
N PRO A 104 21.06 -10.18 6.83
CA PRO A 104 21.38 -9.56 5.55
C PRO A 104 21.32 -10.59 4.42
N HIS A 105 20.64 -10.26 3.34
CA HIS A 105 20.54 -11.05 2.11
C HIS A 105 21.26 -10.33 0.96
N ALA A 106 21.92 -11.09 0.10
CA ALA A 106 22.52 -10.54 -1.12
C ALA A 106 21.47 -10.48 -2.22
N ASP A 107 21.49 -9.43 -3.04
CA ASP A 107 20.77 -9.40 -4.32
C ASP A 107 21.62 -10.20 -5.34
N SER A 108 21.16 -11.39 -5.69
CA SER A 108 22.00 -12.41 -6.33
C SER A 108 21.93 -12.44 -7.85
N ASP A 109 20.84 -11.93 -8.42
CA ASP A 109 20.57 -11.77 -9.84
C ASP A 109 20.68 -10.31 -10.29
N GLY A 110 20.69 -9.36 -9.35
CA GLY A 110 20.97 -7.95 -9.58
C GLY A 110 19.74 -7.15 -10.01
N ASP A 111 18.54 -7.67 -9.80
CA ASP A 111 17.29 -7.03 -10.19
C ASP A 111 16.69 -6.13 -9.09
N ARG A 112 17.26 -6.18 -7.88
CA ARG A 112 16.83 -5.40 -6.70
C ARG A 112 15.43 -5.75 -6.19
N VAL A 113 14.88 -6.88 -6.60
CA VAL A 113 13.71 -7.52 -6.03
C VAL A 113 14.19 -8.57 -5.02
N TYR A 114 13.40 -8.85 -3.98
CA TYR A 114 13.75 -9.87 -3.00
C TYR A 114 12.94 -11.14 -3.28
N ASP A 115 13.58 -12.13 -3.91
CA ASP A 115 12.90 -13.32 -4.44
C ASP A 115 13.11 -14.59 -3.62
N PHE A 116 13.88 -14.52 -2.53
CA PHE A 116 14.24 -15.67 -1.71
C PHE A 116 13.07 -16.60 -1.35
N VAL A 117 11.90 -16.06 -0.97
CA VAL A 117 10.73 -16.89 -0.65
C VAL A 117 10.06 -17.40 -1.93
N ALA A 118 9.83 -16.52 -2.91
CA ALA A 118 9.15 -16.85 -4.15
C ALA A 118 9.89 -17.93 -4.96
N ASP A 119 11.22 -17.88 -4.98
CA ASP A 119 12.10 -18.80 -5.68
C ASP A 119 12.58 -19.97 -4.80
N ASN A 120 11.91 -20.21 -3.67
CA ASN A 120 12.20 -21.34 -2.79
C ASN A 120 13.67 -21.37 -2.28
N GLY A 121 14.29 -20.19 -2.14
CA GLY A 121 15.64 -19.96 -1.63
C GLY A 121 16.74 -20.11 -2.68
N GLU A 122 16.41 -20.19 -3.97
CA GLU A 122 17.40 -20.28 -5.05
C GLU A 122 18.09 -18.94 -5.34
N THR A 123 17.34 -17.85 -5.26
CA THR A 123 17.81 -16.46 -5.35
C THR A 123 17.86 -15.81 -3.97
N ASP A 124 18.64 -14.74 -3.88
CA ASP A 124 18.80 -13.86 -2.73
C ASP A 124 19.11 -14.54 -1.41
N GLY A 125 20.04 -15.48 -1.44
CA GLY A 125 20.52 -16.14 -0.24
C GLY A 125 21.15 -15.18 0.78
N PRO A 126 21.18 -15.58 2.06
CA PRO A 126 21.76 -14.76 3.11
C PRO A 126 23.28 -14.59 2.94
N TYR A 127 23.80 -13.45 3.37
CA TYR A 127 25.24 -13.28 3.55
C TYR A 127 25.73 -14.23 4.63
N THR A 128 26.85 -14.93 4.36
CA THR A 128 27.43 -15.90 5.29
C THR A 128 28.82 -15.51 5.77
N ALA A 129 29.09 -15.78 7.05
CA ALA A 129 30.40 -15.67 7.68
C ALA A 129 30.75 -17.01 8.35
N ASP A 130 31.96 -17.52 8.09
CA ASP A 130 32.41 -18.84 8.58
C ASP A 130 31.44 -20.01 8.31
N GLY A 131 30.71 -19.92 7.19
CA GLY A 131 29.75 -20.94 6.75
C GLY A 131 28.39 -20.90 7.47
N SER A 132 28.09 -19.84 8.22
CA SER A 132 26.77 -19.60 8.84
C SER A 132 26.23 -18.24 8.41
N ALA A 133 24.90 -18.08 8.37
CA ALA A 133 24.26 -16.80 8.06
C ALA A 133 24.69 -15.72 9.08
N VAL A 134 24.91 -14.51 8.59
CA VAL A 134 25.15 -13.33 9.44
C VAL A 134 23.79 -12.90 10.00
N VAL A 135 23.66 -12.90 11.33
CA VAL A 135 22.38 -12.60 11.99
C VAL A 135 22.57 -11.75 13.24
N SER A 136 21.54 -11.00 13.59
CA SER A 136 21.39 -10.35 14.90
C SER A 136 19.98 -10.58 15.42
N GLN A 137 19.85 -11.10 16.64
CA GLN A 137 18.58 -11.43 17.25
C GLN A 137 18.24 -10.42 18.35
N ALA A 138 16.99 -9.97 18.38
CA ALA A 138 16.48 -9.13 19.45
C ALA A 138 15.00 -9.40 19.74
N ASN A 139 14.52 -8.92 20.88
CA ASN A 139 13.12 -9.03 21.26
C ASN A 139 12.34 -7.81 20.74
N VAL A 140 11.31 -8.04 19.92
CA VAL A 140 10.36 -7.00 19.50
C VAL A 140 9.13 -7.09 20.40
N SER A 141 8.74 -5.95 20.96
CA SER A 141 7.54 -5.85 21.80
C SER A 141 6.39 -5.28 20.97
N VAL A 142 5.37 -6.08 20.70
CA VAL A 142 4.13 -5.63 20.05
C VAL A 142 3.46 -4.60 20.95
N SER A 143 3.41 -3.35 20.48
CA SER A 143 3.08 -2.17 21.27
C SER A 143 2.73 -0.99 20.36
N ALA A 144 3.35 0.17 20.54
CA ALA A 144 3.21 1.32 19.67
C ALA A 144 4.56 2.02 19.46
N THR A 145 4.61 2.91 18.46
CA THR A 145 5.65 3.94 18.33
C THR A 145 4.98 5.31 18.18
N VAL A 146 5.63 6.38 18.64
CA VAL A 146 5.16 7.75 18.49
C VAL A 146 6.35 8.66 18.23
N SER A 147 6.17 9.65 17.36
CA SER A 147 7.17 10.65 16.99
C SER A 147 6.53 12.02 16.88
N MET A 148 7.17 13.03 17.46
CA MET A 148 6.75 14.42 17.36
C MET A 148 7.96 15.33 17.30
N SER A 149 8.04 16.13 16.23
CA SER A 149 9.07 17.14 16.08
C SER A 149 8.73 18.43 16.84
N ASP A 150 9.78 19.16 17.19
CA ASP A 150 9.68 20.54 17.65
C ASP A 150 8.86 21.38 16.65
N GLN A 151 7.95 22.21 17.17
CA GLN A 151 7.01 22.91 16.30
C GLN A 151 6.48 24.23 16.88
N PRO A 152 6.08 25.18 16.02
CA PRO A 152 5.24 26.28 16.44
C PRO A 152 3.85 25.77 16.82
N THR A 153 3.20 26.44 17.77
CA THR A 153 1.82 26.18 18.15
C THR A 153 1.04 27.49 18.28
N ASP A 154 -0.26 27.44 18.01
CA ASP A 154 -1.21 28.50 18.35
C ASP A 154 -1.54 28.52 19.86
N GLY A 155 -0.96 27.58 20.61
CA GLY A 155 -1.21 27.35 22.02
C GLY A 155 -2.36 26.38 22.26
N ALA A 156 -3.31 26.24 21.34
CA ALA A 156 -4.49 25.39 21.49
C ALA A 156 -4.39 24.04 20.76
N SER A 157 -3.43 23.85 19.86
CA SER A 157 -3.27 22.58 19.14
C SER A 157 -1.82 22.25 18.83
N VAL A 158 -1.54 20.96 18.64
CA VAL A 158 -0.26 20.43 18.19
C VAL A 158 -0.46 19.32 17.18
N VAL A 159 0.58 18.99 16.43
CA VAL A 159 0.60 17.90 15.45
C VAL A 159 1.63 16.85 15.88
N VAL A 160 1.19 15.61 16.06
CA VAL A 160 2.07 14.44 16.23
C VAL A 160 2.43 13.94 14.83
N ASP A 161 3.74 13.81 14.55
CA ASP A 161 4.23 13.54 13.19
C ASP A 161 3.79 12.17 12.71
N ARG A 162 3.99 11.16 13.55
CA ARG A 162 3.68 9.77 13.24
C ARG A 162 3.36 9.01 14.52
N VAL A 163 2.35 8.17 14.46
CA VAL A 163 2.06 7.15 15.47
C VAL A 163 1.78 5.82 14.77
N GLU A 164 2.33 4.74 15.29
CA GLU A 164 2.04 3.40 14.82
C GLU A 164 1.51 2.58 15.98
N LEU A 165 0.33 1.97 15.82
CA LEU A 165 -0.35 1.23 16.87
C LEU A 165 -0.56 -0.23 16.44
N SER A 166 -0.15 -1.18 17.30
CA SER A 166 -0.41 -2.61 17.06
C SER A 166 -1.88 -2.98 17.19
N GLU A 167 -2.61 -2.26 18.05
CA GLU A 167 -4.06 -2.35 18.21
C GLU A 167 -4.64 -0.93 18.13
N GLY A 168 -5.96 -0.78 18.11
CA GLY A 168 -6.59 0.54 18.19
C GLY A 168 -6.26 1.30 19.47
N GLY A 169 -6.40 2.63 19.46
CA GLY A 169 -6.18 3.45 20.64
C GLY A 169 -6.15 4.95 20.39
N PHE A 170 -5.35 5.66 21.18
CA PHE A 170 -5.31 7.12 21.23
C PHE A 170 -3.87 7.64 21.35
N VAL A 171 -3.65 8.90 21.02
CA VAL A 171 -2.45 9.64 21.41
C VAL A 171 -2.86 10.74 22.38
N THR A 172 -2.29 10.71 23.58
CA THR A 172 -2.49 11.72 24.62
C THR A 172 -1.24 12.57 24.77
N VAL A 173 -1.41 13.89 24.76
CA VAL A 173 -0.31 14.84 24.94
C VAL A 173 -0.25 15.22 26.41
N HIS A 174 0.91 14.97 27.02
CA HIS A 174 1.21 15.40 28.39
C HIS A 174 2.15 16.59 28.39
N ASP A 175 2.19 17.35 29.48
CA ASP A 175 3.35 18.18 29.79
C ASP A 175 4.47 17.40 30.47
N ALA A 176 5.65 18.02 30.60
CA ALA A 176 6.85 17.39 31.16
C ALA A 176 6.68 16.82 32.58
N SER A 177 5.71 17.26 33.39
CA SER A 177 5.49 16.76 34.75
C SER A 177 5.04 15.29 34.79
N VAL A 178 4.61 14.71 33.65
CA VAL A 178 4.39 13.26 33.53
C VAL A 178 5.66 12.47 33.85
N THR A 179 6.83 13.00 33.47
CA THR A 179 8.14 12.39 33.76
C THR A 179 8.54 12.50 35.24
N GLU A 180 7.85 13.36 35.99
CA GLU A 180 7.99 13.56 37.43
C GLU A 180 6.90 12.80 38.24
N GLY A 181 6.05 12.04 37.56
CA GLY A 181 5.01 11.19 38.18
C GLY A 181 3.62 11.82 38.29
N ALA A 182 3.40 13.02 37.71
CA ALA A 182 2.07 13.62 37.64
C ALA A 182 1.28 13.03 36.46
N VAL A 183 0.70 11.83 36.63
CA VAL A 183 0.08 11.07 35.52
C VAL A 183 -1.16 11.77 34.96
N PHE A 184 -2.16 12.06 35.79
CA PHE A 184 -3.45 12.60 35.31
C PHE A 184 -3.42 14.11 35.09
N GLU A 185 -2.81 14.86 36.01
CA GLU A 185 -2.76 16.34 35.95
C GLU A 185 -1.89 16.89 34.81
N SER A 186 -1.02 16.05 34.23
CA SER A 186 -0.18 16.44 33.10
C SER A 186 -0.89 16.34 31.75
N ILE A 187 -2.06 15.69 31.68
CA ILE A 187 -2.81 15.54 30.43
C ILE A 187 -3.20 16.92 29.92
N ARG A 188 -2.83 17.21 28.67
CA ARG A 188 -3.11 18.47 27.99
C ARG A 188 -4.10 18.31 26.85
N GLY A 189 -4.26 17.13 26.28
CA GLY A 189 -5.26 16.84 25.25
C GLY A 189 -5.09 15.43 24.69
N THR A 190 -6.11 14.91 24.02
CA THR A 190 -6.13 13.55 23.48
C THR A 190 -6.72 13.53 22.08
N SER A 191 -6.18 12.68 21.20
CA SER A 191 -6.72 12.45 19.87
C SER A 191 -8.10 11.80 19.90
N ALA A 192 -8.81 11.80 18.77
CA ALA A 192 -9.86 10.81 18.53
C ALA A 192 -9.26 9.39 18.48
N TYR A 193 -10.13 8.37 18.48
CA TYR A 193 -9.71 6.99 18.27
C TYR A 193 -8.98 6.84 16.94
N LEU A 194 -7.87 6.11 16.99
CA LEU A 194 -7.04 5.71 15.87
C LEU A 194 -7.08 4.18 15.79
N GLY A 195 -7.44 3.63 14.63
CA GLY A 195 -7.36 2.19 14.41
C GLY A 195 -5.91 1.67 14.48
N PRO A 196 -5.69 0.34 14.47
CA PRO A 196 -4.35 -0.21 14.31
C PRO A 196 -3.72 0.27 12.99
N GLY A 197 -2.39 0.37 12.94
CA GLY A 197 -1.65 0.84 11.77
C GLY A 197 -0.87 2.13 11.98
N VAL A 198 -0.40 2.69 10.87
CA VAL A 198 0.38 3.93 10.82
C VAL A 198 -0.54 5.12 10.59
N HIS A 199 -0.38 6.16 11.40
CA HIS A 199 -1.08 7.43 11.26
C HIS A 199 -0.06 8.57 11.26
N GLU A 200 -0.26 9.56 10.40
CA GLU A 200 0.63 10.69 10.27
C GLU A 200 -0.12 12.02 10.43
N ASN A 201 0.61 13.05 10.86
CA ASN A 201 0.08 14.42 11.01
C ASN A 201 -1.17 14.47 11.91
N VAL A 202 -1.17 13.70 13.00
CA VAL A 202 -2.30 13.62 13.94
C VAL A 202 -2.40 14.92 14.73
N ARG A 203 -3.41 15.74 14.39
CA ARG A 203 -3.70 16.98 15.10
C ARG A 203 -4.43 16.69 16.42
N ILE A 204 -3.94 17.28 17.51
CA ILE A 204 -4.51 17.14 18.86
C ILE A 204 -4.83 18.53 19.41
N THR A 205 -6.09 18.72 19.81
CA THR A 205 -6.53 19.92 20.53
C THR A 205 -6.15 19.80 22.00
N LEU A 206 -5.65 20.88 22.58
CA LEU A 206 -5.24 20.97 23.97
C LEU A 206 -6.36 21.59 24.83
N ASP A 207 -6.80 20.85 25.85
CA ASP A 207 -7.74 21.31 26.89
C ASP A 207 -7.17 22.47 27.71
N THR A 208 -5.86 22.47 27.93
CA THR A 208 -5.14 23.58 28.56
C THR A 208 -4.14 24.19 27.58
N PRO A 209 -4.36 25.44 27.13
CA PRO A 209 -3.46 26.06 26.18
C PRO A 209 -2.03 26.25 26.68
N VAL A 210 -1.07 26.09 25.78
CA VAL A 210 0.34 26.39 26.01
C VAL A 210 0.58 27.90 25.84
N ASN A 211 1.06 28.55 26.89
CA ASN A 211 1.25 30.02 26.92
C ASN A 211 2.73 30.46 26.82
N GLY A 212 3.66 29.52 26.74
CA GLY A 212 5.08 29.78 26.51
C GLY A 212 5.80 28.51 26.07
N SER A 213 7.04 28.64 25.60
CA SER A 213 7.83 27.48 25.16
C SER A 213 7.90 26.42 26.25
N THR A 214 7.52 25.20 25.91
CA THR A 214 7.49 24.07 26.84
C THR A 214 7.75 22.76 26.11
N THR A 215 8.23 21.76 26.84
CA THR A 215 8.28 20.38 26.35
C THR A 215 6.91 19.73 26.56
N LEU A 216 6.41 19.10 25.50
CA LEU A 216 5.27 18.19 25.54
C LEU A 216 5.74 16.76 25.31
N VAL A 217 4.95 15.81 25.81
CA VAL A 217 5.24 14.39 25.81
C VAL A 217 4.03 13.66 25.22
N PRO A 218 3.97 13.43 23.89
CA PRO A 218 2.95 12.57 23.32
C PRO A 218 3.14 11.14 23.81
N MET A 219 2.05 10.49 24.21
CA MET A 219 1.99 9.14 24.74
C MET A 219 0.91 8.36 24.01
N ALA A 220 1.26 7.17 23.52
CA ALA A 220 0.28 6.27 22.93
C ALA A 220 -0.50 5.53 24.02
N HIS A 221 -1.83 5.46 23.89
CA HIS A 221 -2.76 4.76 24.78
C HIS A 221 -3.56 3.71 24.01
N ARG A 222 -3.90 2.61 24.67
CA ARG A 222 -4.76 1.55 24.12
C ARG A 222 -6.23 1.92 24.29
N ASP A 223 -7.11 1.34 23.48
CA ASP A 223 -8.53 1.19 23.79
C ASP A 223 -8.74 -0.19 24.44
N THR A 224 -8.80 -0.25 25.77
CA THR A 224 -8.75 -1.55 26.48
C THR A 224 -10.12 -2.20 26.66
N ASP A 225 -11.19 -1.41 26.63
CA ASP A 225 -12.56 -1.90 26.77
C ASP A 225 -13.31 -1.95 25.43
N GLY A 226 -12.73 -1.40 24.36
CA GLY A 226 -13.21 -1.50 22.99
C GLY A 226 -14.41 -0.60 22.73
N ASP A 227 -14.50 0.53 23.44
CA ASP A 227 -15.61 1.47 23.34
C ASP A 227 -15.30 2.72 22.49
N GLU A 228 -14.06 2.80 21.97
CA GLU A 228 -13.51 3.89 21.15
C GLU A 228 -13.54 5.29 21.83
N ASN A 229 -13.76 5.36 23.16
CA ASN A 229 -13.70 6.58 23.95
C ASN A 229 -12.51 6.55 24.90
N TYR A 230 -11.81 7.68 25.03
CA TYR A 230 -10.72 7.78 26.01
C TYR A 230 -11.27 7.98 27.43
N THR A 231 -11.07 6.99 28.29
CA THR A 231 -11.61 6.95 29.68
C THR A 231 -10.53 6.72 30.75
N PHE A 232 -9.26 6.87 30.39
CA PHE A 232 -8.11 6.69 31.30
C PHE A 232 -8.17 7.56 32.58
N PRO A 233 -8.48 8.87 32.51
CA PRO A 233 -8.61 9.69 33.71
C PRO A 233 -9.79 9.29 34.60
N GLU A 234 -10.96 9.03 34.01
CA GLU A 234 -12.21 8.72 34.70
C GLU A 234 -12.13 7.37 35.43
N SER A 235 -11.42 6.41 34.85
CA SER A 235 -11.23 5.08 35.41
C SER A 235 -10.07 4.99 36.41
N GLU A 236 -9.38 6.10 36.67
CA GLU A 236 -8.13 6.16 37.43
C GLU A 236 -7.06 5.21 36.86
N GLY A 237 -7.00 5.11 35.52
CA GLY A 237 -6.04 4.31 34.77
C GLY A 237 -6.36 2.82 34.66
N GLN A 238 -7.59 2.41 34.96
CA GLN A 238 -8.04 1.01 34.81
C GLN A 238 -8.39 0.65 33.37
N THR A 239 -8.92 1.61 32.63
CA THR A 239 -9.14 1.55 31.19
C THR A 239 -8.17 2.48 30.48
N ASP A 240 -7.91 2.18 29.21
CA ASP A 240 -7.14 2.96 28.26
C ASP A 240 -5.75 3.31 28.73
N GLY A 241 -5.13 2.38 29.43
CA GLY A 241 -3.75 2.51 29.89
C GLY A 241 -2.78 2.71 28.71
N PRO A 242 -1.60 3.31 28.97
CA PRO A 242 -0.63 3.59 27.94
C PRO A 242 -0.13 2.31 27.27
N TYR A 243 0.16 2.36 25.97
CA TYR A 243 1.03 1.39 25.35
C TYR A 243 2.36 1.34 26.10
N THR A 244 2.91 0.14 26.29
CA THR A 244 4.15 -0.05 27.04
C THR A 244 5.18 -0.82 26.24
N ALA A 245 6.42 -0.38 26.33
CA ALA A 245 7.59 -1.02 25.76
C ALA A 245 8.62 -1.26 26.87
N ASN A 246 9.07 -2.50 27.05
CA ASN A 246 10.03 -2.85 28.11
C ASN A 246 9.61 -2.38 29.53
N GLY A 247 8.30 -2.35 29.81
CA GLY A 247 7.74 -1.91 31.09
C GLY A 247 7.62 -0.41 31.29
N SER A 248 7.95 0.41 30.29
CA SER A 248 7.76 1.87 30.29
C SER A 248 6.70 2.28 29.28
N ALA A 249 6.02 3.41 29.49
CA ALA A 249 5.09 3.95 28.51
C ALA A 249 5.80 4.32 27.20
N VAL A 250 5.12 4.13 26.07
CA VAL A 250 5.57 4.58 24.75
C VAL A 250 5.32 6.08 24.64
N VAL A 251 6.41 6.85 24.66
CA VAL A 251 6.39 8.31 24.60
C VAL A 251 7.49 8.84 23.69
N ASP A 252 7.30 10.06 23.23
CA ASP A 252 8.36 10.91 22.65
C ASP A 252 8.36 12.28 23.36
N THR A 253 9.25 13.18 22.99
CA THR A 253 9.30 14.55 23.53
C THR A 253 9.56 15.57 22.44
N ALA A 254 8.80 16.66 22.45
CA ALA A 254 8.97 17.78 21.53
C ALA A 254 8.92 19.12 22.28
N GLU A 255 9.75 20.07 21.88
CA GLU A 255 9.61 21.48 22.27
C GLU A 255 8.55 22.15 21.39
N VAL A 256 7.50 22.68 22.02
CA VAL A 256 6.49 23.48 21.33
C VAL A 256 6.64 24.94 21.72
N MET A 257 6.54 25.82 20.74
CA MET A 257 6.73 27.26 20.93
C MET A 257 5.50 28.01 20.45
N PRO A 258 4.75 28.70 21.33
CA PRO A 258 3.68 29.60 20.90
C PRO A 258 4.22 30.65 19.93
N ALA A 259 3.59 30.76 18.77
CA ALA A 259 3.98 31.69 17.73
C ALA A 259 2.78 32.56 17.32
N GLU A 260 3.01 33.87 17.28
CA GLU A 260 1.99 34.87 16.87
C GLU A 260 2.12 35.25 15.39
N THR A 261 3.19 34.79 14.73
CA THR A 261 3.47 35.09 13.32
C THR A 261 3.22 33.86 12.48
N ALA A 262 2.48 34.02 11.38
CA ALA A 262 2.31 32.96 10.41
C ALA A 262 3.62 32.61 9.69
N ASN A 263 3.69 31.39 9.16
CA ASN A 263 4.79 30.92 8.33
C ASN A 263 4.26 30.01 7.22
N VAL A 264 4.90 30.03 6.05
CA VAL A 264 4.60 29.14 4.92
C VAL A 264 5.91 28.63 4.34
N THR A 265 5.97 27.34 4.04
CA THR A 265 7.09 26.72 3.33
C THR A 265 6.59 26.08 2.04
N PHE A 266 7.31 26.29 0.95
CA PHE A 266 6.96 25.78 -0.36
C PHE A 266 8.22 25.43 -1.14
N SER A 267 8.31 24.17 -1.56
CA SER A 267 9.44 23.63 -2.31
C SER A 267 9.13 23.55 -3.80
N ALA A 268 10.19 23.58 -4.61
CA ALA A 268 10.05 23.39 -6.05
C ALA A 268 9.52 21.99 -6.34
N GLN A 269 8.55 21.89 -7.24
CA GLN A 269 7.83 20.64 -7.50
C GLN A 269 7.40 20.52 -8.96
N SER A 270 7.08 19.30 -9.39
CA SER A 270 6.30 19.05 -10.60
C SER A 270 4.82 18.98 -10.27
N THR A 271 3.99 19.19 -11.27
CA THR A 271 2.53 19.08 -11.17
C THR A 271 1.98 18.76 -12.55
N GLY A 272 0.83 18.08 -12.63
CA GLY A 272 0.06 18.02 -13.88
C GLY A 272 -0.68 19.33 -14.19
N GLY A 273 -0.55 20.34 -13.34
CA GLY A 273 -1.05 21.71 -13.56
C GLY A 273 -2.40 22.00 -12.91
N GLN A 274 -3.04 21.02 -12.29
CA GLN A 274 -4.33 21.10 -11.60
C GLN A 274 -4.22 21.42 -10.12
N SER A 275 -3.12 21.03 -9.46
CA SER A 275 -2.92 21.29 -8.04
C SER A 275 -1.45 21.47 -7.67
N VAL A 276 -1.19 22.07 -6.52
CA VAL A 276 0.15 22.11 -5.91
C VAL A 276 0.07 21.76 -4.43
N VAL A 277 1.16 21.25 -3.87
CA VAL A 277 1.25 20.92 -2.44
C VAL A 277 2.16 21.93 -1.75
N VAL A 278 1.64 22.59 -0.72
CA VAL A 278 2.38 23.49 0.16
C VAL A 278 2.90 22.69 1.35
N ASP A 279 4.22 22.60 1.48
CA ASP A 279 4.90 21.71 2.45
C ASP A 279 4.37 21.90 3.87
N SER A 280 4.25 23.15 4.33
CA SER A 280 3.65 23.47 5.61
C SER A 280 3.15 24.92 5.67
N ALA A 281 2.14 25.14 6.51
CA ALA A 281 1.63 26.45 6.85
C ALA A 281 1.30 26.50 8.34
N PHE A 282 1.85 27.48 9.06
CA PHE A 282 1.45 27.80 10.42
C PHE A 282 0.58 29.06 10.40
N LEU A 283 -0.67 28.94 10.85
CA LEU A 283 -1.67 30.01 10.85
C LEU A 283 -2.14 30.29 12.29
N PRO A 284 -1.64 31.34 12.97
CA PRO A 284 -1.94 31.60 14.38
C PRO A 284 -3.44 31.73 14.70
N GLU A 285 -4.23 32.29 13.79
CA GLU A 285 -5.67 32.52 13.95
C GLU A 285 -6.51 31.72 12.92
N GLY A 286 -5.87 30.76 12.23
CA GLY A 286 -6.48 30.02 11.11
C GLY A 286 -6.60 30.87 9.84
N GLY A 287 -7.26 30.35 8.82
CA GLY A 287 -7.47 31.03 7.53
C GLY A 287 -7.14 30.12 6.36
N PHE A 288 -6.37 30.61 5.39
CA PHE A 288 -6.20 29.97 4.10
C PHE A 288 -4.75 30.02 3.62
N VAL A 289 -4.40 29.10 2.73
CA VAL A 289 -3.21 29.23 1.87
C VAL A 289 -3.69 29.51 0.46
N THR A 290 -3.40 30.72 -0.04
CA THR A 290 -3.75 31.15 -1.39
C THR A 290 -2.52 31.12 -2.28
N VAL A 291 -2.62 30.45 -3.41
CA VAL A 291 -1.54 30.33 -4.39
C VAL A 291 -1.67 31.46 -5.40
N HIS A 292 -0.62 32.28 -5.50
CA HIS A 292 -0.52 33.32 -6.52
C HIS A 292 0.50 32.94 -7.61
N ASP A 293 0.40 33.56 -8.78
CA ASP A 293 1.53 33.64 -9.71
C ASP A 293 2.51 34.77 -9.34
N SER A 294 3.65 34.84 -10.04
CA SER A 294 4.70 35.82 -9.77
C SER A 294 4.28 37.28 -9.91
N THR A 295 3.20 37.60 -10.62
CA THR A 295 2.73 38.99 -10.81
C THR A 295 2.23 39.62 -9.50
N VAL A 296 1.96 38.82 -8.46
CA VAL A 296 1.69 39.34 -7.10
C VAL A 296 2.84 40.21 -6.59
N THR A 297 4.08 39.83 -6.90
CA THR A 297 5.29 40.58 -6.53
C THR A 297 5.48 41.86 -7.34
N GLU A 298 4.72 42.00 -8.43
CA GLU A 298 4.66 43.19 -9.29
C GLU A 298 3.46 44.10 -8.97
N GLY A 299 2.67 43.74 -7.95
CA GLY A 299 1.52 44.51 -7.46
C GLY A 299 0.16 44.08 -8.04
N ALA A 300 0.09 42.99 -8.82
CA ALA A 300 -1.17 42.44 -9.30
C ALA A 300 -1.83 41.56 -8.23
N VAL A 301 -2.40 42.17 -7.20
CA VAL A 301 -2.89 41.47 -6.00
C VAL A 301 -4.00 40.45 -6.29
N PHE A 302 -5.09 40.86 -6.94
CA PHE A 302 -6.26 39.99 -7.16
C PHE A 302 -6.11 39.07 -8.38
N GLU A 303 -5.63 39.60 -9.50
CA GLU A 303 -5.51 38.86 -10.76
C GLU A 303 -4.44 37.76 -10.73
N SER A 304 -3.55 37.80 -9.74
CA SER A 304 -2.50 36.78 -9.57
C SER A 304 -3.00 35.53 -8.87
N ILE A 305 -4.18 35.54 -8.24
CA ILE A 305 -4.73 34.38 -7.53
C ILE A 305 -4.96 33.24 -8.52
N ARG A 306 -4.44 32.05 -8.19
CA ARG A 306 -4.52 30.83 -8.99
C ARG A 306 -5.30 29.71 -8.31
N GLY A 307 -5.51 29.79 -7.01
CA GLY A 307 -6.29 28.82 -6.23
C GLY A 307 -6.12 29.10 -4.74
N THR A 308 -7.05 28.59 -3.94
CA THR A 308 -7.03 28.75 -2.47
C THR A 308 -7.39 27.44 -1.80
N SER A 309 -6.74 27.13 -0.67
CA SER A 309 -7.09 25.97 0.15
C SER A 309 -8.52 26.11 0.71
N GLU A 310 -9.08 25.01 1.19
CA GLU A 310 -10.19 25.09 2.15
C GLU A 310 -9.72 25.78 3.44
N TYR A 311 -10.67 26.15 4.31
CA TYR A 311 -10.36 26.74 5.61
C TYR A 311 -9.47 25.80 6.43
N LEU A 312 -8.36 26.36 6.90
CA LEU A 312 -7.40 25.74 7.78
C LEU A 312 -7.58 26.33 9.18
N ALA A 313 -7.94 25.48 10.14
CA ALA A 313 -8.05 25.86 11.54
C ALA A 313 -6.72 26.45 12.08
N PRO A 314 -6.72 27.15 13.23
CA PRO A 314 -5.48 27.62 13.84
C PRO A 314 -4.42 26.53 14.03
N GLY A 315 -3.15 26.92 13.98
CA GLY A 315 -1.99 26.05 14.23
C GLY A 315 -1.24 25.61 12.96
N LEU A 316 -0.46 24.53 13.11
CA LEU A 316 0.41 23.99 12.07
C LEU A 316 -0.34 23.02 11.14
N HIS A 317 -0.14 23.16 9.85
CA HIS A 317 -0.62 22.25 8.81
C HIS A 317 0.56 21.81 7.94
N ARG A 318 0.50 20.58 7.42
CA ARG A 318 1.50 20.01 6.53
C ARG A 318 0.82 19.44 5.30
N ASN A 319 1.56 19.38 4.19
CA ASN A 319 1.10 18.81 2.93
C ASN A 319 -0.24 19.41 2.46
N VAL A 320 -0.37 20.74 2.53
CA VAL A 320 -1.60 21.45 2.16
C VAL A 320 -1.72 21.44 0.64
N ARG A 321 -2.56 20.56 0.10
CA ARG A 321 -2.89 20.53 -1.34
C ARG A 321 -3.85 21.66 -1.67
N VAL A 322 -3.49 22.48 -2.66
CA VAL A 322 -4.32 23.57 -3.19
C VAL A 322 -4.67 23.26 -4.64
N SER A 323 -5.97 23.11 -4.91
CA SER A 323 -6.51 23.03 -6.27
C SER A 323 -6.42 24.39 -6.95
N LEU A 324 -6.02 24.39 -8.23
CA LEU A 324 -5.93 25.61 -9.03
C LEU A 324 -7.24 25.84 -9.79
N ASP A 325 -7.71 27.09 -9.80
CA ASP A 325 -8.95 27.52 -10.45
C ASP A 325 -8.90 27.31 -11.97
N ALA A 326 -7.69 27.34 -12.53
CA ALA A 326 -7.41 27.01 -13.91
C ALA A 326 -6.07 26.26 -14.01
N PRO A 327 -5.95 25.28 -14.93
CA PRO A 327 -4.71 24.56 -15.13
C PRO A 327 -3.55 25.48 -15.48
N LEU A 328 -2.38 25.17 -14.92
CA LEU A 328 -1.12 25.71 -15.41
C LEU A 328 -0.79 25.06 -16.76
N ASN A 329 -0.63 25.89 -17.78
CA ASN A 329 -0.27 25.42 -19.12
C ASN A 329 1.23 25.48 -19.39
N ASN A 330 2.01 26.11 -18.49
CA ASN A 330 3.45 26.25 -18.61
C ASN A 330 4.08 26.31 -17.21
N SER A 331 5.31 25.80 -17.09
CA SER A 331 6.12 25.94 -15.88
C SER A 331 6.29 27.41 -15.51
N THR A 332 6.12 27.73 -14.23
CA THR A 332 6.09 29.09 -13.71
C THR A 332 6.61 29.15 -12.27
N THR A 333 6.71 30.35 -11.71
CA THR A 333 6.90 30.53 -10.27
C THR A 333 5.55 30.79 -9.63
N LEU A 334 5.23 30.00 -8.60
CA LEU A 334 4.07 30.24 -7.75
C LEU A 334 4.52 30.81 -6.40
N VAL A 335 3.62 31.56 -5.80
CA VAL A 335 3.82 32.28 -4.54
C VAL A 335 2.66 31.96 -3.60
N PRO A 336 2.71 30.86 -2.83
CA PRO A 336 1.75 30.62 -1.78
C PRO A 336 1.84 31.69 -0.69
N MET A 337 0.69 32.24 -0.31
CA MET A 337 0.51 33.30 0.67
C MET A 337 -0.43 32.82 1.77
N ALA A 338 -0.06 33.07 3.03
CA ALA A 338 -0.97 32.83 4.15
C ALA A 338 -1.97 33.97 4.26
N HIS A 339 -3.26 33.63 4.25
CA HIS A 339 -4.38 34.54 4.47
C HIS A 339 -5.07 34.22 5.80
N MET A 340 -5.55 35.25 6.49
CA MET A 340 -6.26 35.15 7.75
C MET A 340 -7.77 35.09 7.48
N GLU A 341 -8.53 34.34 8.27
CA GLU A 341 -10.00 34.42 8.29
C GLU A 341 -10.40 35.61 9.18
N THR A 342 -11.11 36.60 8.62
CA THR A 342 -11.35 37.88 9.33
C THR A 342 -12.79 38.24 9.62
N ASP A 343 -13.76 37.60 8.97
CA ASP A 343 -15.18 37.91 9.12
C ASP A 343 -16.00 36.76 9.71
N GLY A 344 -15.37 35.59 9.87
CA GLY A 344 -15.84 34.43 10.59
C GLY A 344 -16.74 33.51 9.78
N ASP A 345 -16.71 33.61 8.45
CA ASP A 345 -17.56 32.78 7.59
C ASP A 345 -16.87 31.50 7.08
N MET A 346 -15.54 31.37 7.23
CA MET A 346 -14.72 30.23 6.79
C MET A 346 -14.70 30.04 5.28
N GLU A 347 -15.11 31.05 4.51
CA GLU A 347 -14.99 31.11 3.05
C GLU A 347 -13.96 32.16 2.67
N TYR A 348 -13.17 31.91 1.62
CA TYR A 348 -12.19 32.89 1.18
C TYR A 348 -12.88 34.02 0.39
N THR A 349 -12.98 35.21 0.97
CA THR A 349 -13.72 36.37 0.40
C THR A 349 -12.83 37.59 0.11
N PHE A 350 -11.52 37.43 0.10
CA PHE A 350 -10.55 38.50 -0.17
C PHE A 350 -10.80 39.23 -1.51
N PRO A 351 -11.03 38.54 -2.66
CA PRO A 351 -11.33 39.22 -3.92
C PRO A 351 -12.66 39.99 -3.89
N GLU A 352 -13.71 39.40 -3.35
CA GLU A 352 -15.08 39.92 -3.30
C GLU A 352 -15.17 41.18 -2.42
N SER A 353 -14.47 41.14 -1.28
CA SER A 353 -14.36 42.24 -0.32
C SER A 353 -13.37 43.32 -0.76
N GLN A 354 -12.67 43.14 -1.89
CA GLN A 354 -11.59 44.02 -2.35
C GLN A 354 -10.46 44.17 -1.31
N GLY A 355 -10.19 43.08 -0.60
CA GLY A 355 -9.16 42.96 0.43
C GLY A 355 -9.53 43.55 1.79
N GLU A 356 -10.82 43.86 2.02
CA GLU A 356 -11.31 44.25 3.34
C GLU A 356 -11.45 43.04 4.28
N ALA A 357 -11.87 41.90 3.74
CA ALA A 357 -11.87 40.60 4.39
C ALA A 357 -10.72 39.75 3.85
N ASP A 358 -10.32 38.78 4.66
CA ASP A 358 -9.33 37.74 4.47
C ASP A 358 -7.99 38.22 3.94
N GLY A 359 -7.52 39.33 4.50
CA GLY A 359 -6.21 39.87 4.18
C GLY A 359 -5.07 38.90 4.51
N PRO A 360 -3.89 39.09 3.90
CA PRO A 360 -2.74 38.25 4.17
C PRO A 360 -2.24 38.44 5.60
N TYR A 361 -1.71 37.37 6.18
CA TYR A 361 -0.83 37.51 7.34
C TYR A 361 0.38 38.35 6.96
N THR A 362 0.84 39.23 7.88
CA THR A 362 2.01 40.08 7.64
C THR A 362 3.02 39.99 8.76
N VAL A 363 4.31 40.05 8.41
CA VAL A 363 5.44 40.16 9.34
C VAL A 363 6.25 41.39 8.92
N ASP A 364 6.49 42.30 9.86
CA ASP A 364 7.13 43.61 9.61
C ASP A 364 6.45 44.43 8.48
N GLY A 365 5.15 44.20 8.26
CA GLY A 365 4.36 44.88 7.22
C GLY A 365 4.42 44.26 5.83
N GLU A 366 5.16 43.16 5.66
CA GLU A 366 5.23 42.38 4.41
C GLU A 366 4.37 41.11 4.51
N PRO A 367 3.72 40.67 3.43
CA PRO A 367 2.91 39.45 3.44
C PRO A 367 3.75 38.19 3.69
N VAL A 368 3.20 37.24 4.44
CA VAL A 368 3.83 35.94 4.68
C VAL A 368 3.64 35.08 3.44
N VAL A 369 4.72 34.93 2.68
CA VAL A 369 4.75 34.17 1.42
C VAL A 369 5.93 33.21 1.39
N ALA A 370 5.78 32.16 0.60
CA ALA A 370 6.88 31.36 0.06
C ALA A 370 6.89 31.49 -1.48
N GLN A 371 7.97 31.08 -2.13
CA GLN A 371 8.03 31.05 -3.60
C GLN A 371 8.90 29.90 -4.07
N ALA A 372 8.45 29.21 -5.11
CA ALA A 372 9.24 28.16 -5.74
C ALA A 372 8.85 27.99 -7.22
N ALA A 373 9.75 27.39 -7.99
CA ALA A 373 9.47 26.99 -9.35
C ALA A 373 8.55 25.76 -9.37
N VAL A 374 7.51 25.83 -10.19
CA VAL A 374 6.55 24.75 -10.42
C VAL A 374 6.64 24.35 -11.89
N ASN A 375 6.99 23.10 -12.13
CA ASN A 375 7.14 22.55 -13.47
C ASN A 375 5.89 21.79 -13.89
N VAL A 376 5.25 22.23 -14.98
CA VAL A 376 4.09 21.53 -15.54
C VAL A 376 4.57 20.29 -16.30
N SER A 377 4.16 19.12 -15.85
CA SER A 377 4.54 17.80 -16.35
C SER A 377 3.48 16.78 -15.90
N ALA A 378 3.79 15.98 -14.87
CA ALA A 378 2.85 15.10 -14.21
C ALA A 378 3.14 15.05 -12.70
N ASP A 379 2.22 14.44 -11.97
CA ASP A 379 2.37 14.02 -10.57
C ASP A 379 1.73 12.63 -10.43
N VAL A 380 2.39 11.71 -9.73
CA VAL A 380 1.85 10.38 -9.44
C VAL A 380 2.04 10.12 -7.96
N HIS A 381 1.05 9.48 -7.35
CA HIS A 381 1.12 9.09 -5.96
C HIS A 381 0.52 7.70 -5.76
N MET A 382 1.27 6.83 -5.09
CA MET A 382 0.82 5.51 -4.70
C MET A 382 1.15 5.26 -3.23
N MET A 383 0.17 4.78 -2.48
CA MET A 383 0.34 4.36 -1.10
C MET A 383 0.77 2.90 -1.04
N SER A 384 1.43 2.55 0.07
CA SER A 384 1.76 1.16 0.36
C SER A 384 0.47 0.35 0.51
N GLN A 385 0.42 -0.84 -0.07
CA GLN A 385 -0.79 -1.67 -0.12
C GLN A 385 -0.48 -3.16 -0.15
N ALA A 386 -1.44 -3.97 0.28
CA ALA A 386 -1.41 -5.41 0.02
C ALA A 386 -1.96 -5.69 -1.40
N SER A 387 -1.37 -6.64 -2.11
CA SER A 387 -1.82 -7.08 -3.43
C SER A 387 -1.98 -8.60 -3.49
N ASP A 388 -2.87 -9.06 -4.39
CA ASP A 388 -3.04 -10.47 -4.78
C ASP A 388 -2.02 -10.91 -5.85
N GLY A 389 -1.02 -10.07 -6.11
CA GLY A 389 0.00 -10.25 -7.11
C GLY A 389 -0.42 -9.88 -8.53
N HIS A 390 -1.69 -9.62 -8.82
CA HIS A 390 -2.16 -9.41 -10.22
C HIS A 390 -2.40 -7.94 -10.58
N SER A 391 -2.55 -7.07 -9.58
CA SER A 391 -2.81 -5.65 -9.82
C SER A 391 -2.51 -4.79 -8.62
N VAL A 392 -2.34 -3.49 -8.86
CA VAL A 392 -2.24 -2.45 -7.84
C VAL A 392 -3.14 -1.27 -8.17
N VAL A 393 -3.38 -0.42 -7.18
CA VAL A 393 -4.08 0.85 -7.35
C VAL A 393 -3.08 1.99 -7.14
N VAL A 394 -2.93 2.85 -8.15
CA VAL A 394 -2.24 4.13 -8.02
C VAL A 394 -3.27 5.15 -7.52
N ASP A 395 -3.10 5.64 -6.29
CA ASP A 395 -4.06 6.48 -5.59
C ASP A 395 -4.42 7.72 -6.39
N ARG A 396 -3.41 8.40 -6.95
CA ARG A 396 -3.60 9.64 -7.69
C ARG A 396 -2.62 9.79 -8.84
N VAL A 397 -3.14 10.20 -9.99
CA VAL A 397 -2.36 10.55 -11.18
C VAL A 397 -2.83 11.89 -11.70
N GLU A 398 -1.93 12.84 -11.87
CA GLU A 398 -2.20 14.16 -12.45
C GLU A 398 -1.33 14.36 -13.69
N LEU A 399 -1.94 14.51 -14.86
CA LEU A 399 -1.21 14.65 -16.12
C LEU A 399 -1.50 16.00 -16.78
N ALA A 400 -0.44 16.72 -17.19
CA ALA A 400 -0.62 17.99 -17.92
C ALA A 400 -1.16 17.80 -19.33
N GLU A 401 -0.84 16.67 -19.96
CA GLU A 401 -1.40 16.21 -21.23
C GLU A 401 -1.94 14.79 -21.04
N GLY A 402 -2.56 14.18 -22.05
CA GLY A 402 -3.03 12.80 -21.92
C GLY A 402 -1.88 11.80 -21.88
N GLY A 403 -2.14 10.59 -21.41
CA GLY A 403 -1.11 9.55 -21.33
C GLY A 403 -1.51 8.34 -20.50
N PHE A 404 -0.53 7.77 -19.81
CA PHE A 404 -0.67 6.50 -19.08
C PHE A 404 0.08 6.56 -17.75
N VAL A 405 -0.23 5.65 -16.84
CA VAL A 405 0.66 5.28 -15.74
C VAL A 405 1.13 3.84 -15.95
N THR A 406 2.44 3.65 -15.97
CA THR A 406 3.10 2.34 -16.08
C THR A 406 3.70 2.00 -14.72
N VAL A 407 3.47 0.79 -14.23
CA VAL A 407 4.05 0.34 -12.96
C VAL A 407 5.27 -0.53 -13.27
N HIS A 408 6.41 -0.12 -12.72
CA HIS A 408 7.66 -0.87 -12.80
C HIS A 408 7.98 -1.56 -11.47
N ASP A 409 8.78 -2.62 -11.52
CA ASP A 409 9.51 -3.13 -10.35
C ASP A 409 10.82 -2.33 -10.10
N ALA A 410 11.56 -2.75 -9.07
CA ALA A 410 12.81 -2.11 -8.66
C ALA A 410 13.98 -2.30 -9.64
N SER A 411 13.88 -3.25 -10.59
CA SER A 411 14.92 -3.48 -11.61
C SER A 411 15.07 -2.29 -12.56
N LEU A 412 14.06 -1.42 -12.62
CA LEU A 412 14.17 -0.09 -13.23
C LEU A 412 15.39 0.68 -12.73
N PHE A 413 15.65 0.65 -11.43
CA PHE A 413 16.80 1.33 -10.84
C PHE A 413 18.11 0.57 -11.04
N ALA A 414 18.06 -0.74 -11.34
CA ALA A 414 19.19 -1.54 -11.80
C ALA A 414 19.57 -1.26 -13.27
N GLY A 415 18.68 -0.60 -14.03
CA GLY A 415 18.89 -0.18 -15.42
C GLY A 415 18.05 -0.95 -16.44
N GLU A 416 17.20 -1.88 -16.00
CA GLU A 416 16.26 -2.61 -16.85
C GLU A 416 15.03 -1.72 -17.13
N VAL A 417 14.88 -1.25 -18.37
CA VAL A 417 13.82 -0.27 -18.69
C VAL A 417 12.54 -0.95 -19.16
N GLU A 418 12.61 -1.77 -20.21
CA GLU A 418 11.43 -2.48 -20.74
C GLU A 418 11.07 -3.69 -19.87
N GLY A 419 12.09 -4.41 -19.38
CA GLY A 419 11.90 -5.63 -18.57
C GLY A 419 11.32 -5.36 -17.18
N SER A 420 11.43 -4.14 -16.66
CA SER A 420 10.85 -3.77 -15.37
C SER A 420 9.35 -3.46 -15.45
N ILE A 421 8.77 -3.32 -16.64
CA ILE A 421 7.35 -2.98 -16.80
C ILE A 421 6.50 -4.18 -16.37
N LEU A 422 5.72 -4.01 -15.31
CA LEU A 422 4.78 -5.01 -14.83
C LEU A 422 3.41 -4.88 -15.51
N GLY A 423 2.98 -3.64 -15.75
CA GLY A 423 1.72 -3.35 -16.42
C GLY A 423 1.50 -1.86 -16.64
N THR A 424 0.54 -1.55 -17.52
CA THR A 424 0.20 -0.17 -17.91
C THR A 424 -1.31 0.07 -17.81
N SER A 425 -1.70 1.26 -17.34
CA SER A 425 -3.10 1.67 -17.32
C SER A 425 -3.70 1.78 -18.72
N ALA A 426 -5.03 1.84 -18.80
CA ALA A 426 -5.68 2.42 -19.96
C ALA A 426 -5.29 3.91 -20.11
N TYR A 427 -5.54 4.47 -21.30
CA TYR A 427 -5.33 5.90 -21.54
C TYR A 427 -6.08 6.77 -20.53
N LEU A 428 -5.38 7.77 -20.02
CA LEU A 428 -5.84 8.79 -19.09
C LEU A 428 -5.84 10.15 -19.82
N GLU A 429 -6.99 10.83 -19.83
CA GLU A 429 -7.11 12.20 -20.32
C GLU A 429 -6.26 13.18 -19.48
N PRO A 430 -5.94 14.40 -19.96
CA PRO A 430 -5.31 15.43 -19.12
C PRO A 430 -6.14 15.73 -17.86
N GLY A 431 -5.47 15.96 -16.73
CA GLY A 431 -6.09 16.30 -15.45
C GLY A 431 -5.85 15.25 -14.36
N VAL A 432 -6.73 15.23 -13.35
CA VAL A 432 -6.62 14.38 -12.16
C VAL A 432 -7.43 13.10 -12.32
N HIS A 433 -6.79 11.97 -12.03
CA HIS A 433 -7.39 10.64 -11.93
C HIS A 433 -7.08 10.07 -10.56
N GLU A 434 -8.07 9.43 -9.96
CA GLU A 434 -7.95 8.84 -8.62
C GLU A 434 -8.24 7.34 -8.71
N ASN A 435 -7.55 6.54 -7.91
CA ASN A 435 -7.70 5.08 -7.81
C ASN A 435 -7.51 4.36 -9.16
N VAL A 436 -6.46 4.70 -9.89
CA VAL A 436 -6.14 4.07 -11.19
C VAL A 436 -5.65 2.65 -10.95
N THR A 437 -6.44 1.65 -11.37
CA THR A 437 -6.02 0.24 -11.29
C THR A 437 -5.11 -0.11 -12.46
N VAL A 438 -3.96 -0.71 -12.14
CA VAL A 438 -3.01 -1.27 -13.12
C VAL A 438 -2.94 -2.77 -12.92
N THR A 439 -3.31 -3.52 -13.95
CA THR A 439 -3.21 -4.99 -13.98
C THR A 439 -1.88 -5.38 -14.58
N PHE A 440 -1.24 -6.39 -13.99
CA PHE A 440 0.05 -6.89 -14.47
C PHE A 440 -0.12 -7.96 -15.54
N GLU A 441 0.80 -8.00 -16.49
CA GLU A 441 0.83 -9.04 -17.52
C GLU A 441 1.18 -10.41 -16.91
N GLU A 442 2.18 -10.41 -16.04
CA GLU A 442 2.55 -11.52 -15.18
C GLU A 442 2.41 -11.11 -13.73
N PRO A 443 1.85 -11.98 -12.86
CA PRO A 443 1.67 -11.63 -11.48
C PRO A 443 3.02 -11.56 -10.75
N ILE A 444 3.20 -10.52 -9.95
CA ILE A 444 4.33 -10.43 -9.03
C ILE A 444 4.13 -11.42 -7.89
N ARG A 445 5.21 -12.08 -7.45
CA ARG A 445 5.16 -13.19 -6.48
C ARG A 445 5.78 -12.88 -5.13
N ALA A 446 6.44 -11.73 -5.00
CA ALA A 446 7.11 -11.29 -3.79
C ALA A 446 6.66 -9.87 -3.40
N SER A 447 6.74 -9.58 -2.11
CA SER A 447 6.61 -8.21 -1.60
C SER A 447 7.79 -7.37 -2.07
N GLN A 448 7.54 -6.21 -2.66
CA GLN A 448 8.58 -5.38 -3.25
C GLN A 448 8.18 -3.90 -3.35
N THR A 449 9.15 -3.04 -3.63
CA THR A 449 8.89 -1.63 -3.98
C THR A 449 8.52 -1.55 -5.45
N LEU A 450 7.35 -1.00 -5.74
CA LEU A 450 6.91 -0.70 -7.10
C LEU A 450 7.06 0.79 -7.40
N VAL A 451 7.28 1.09 -8.68
CA VAL A 451 7.60 2.43 -9.19
C VAL A 451 6.54 2.81 -10.24
N PRO A 452 5.40 3.42 -9.85
CA PRO A 452 4.50 4.03 -10.81
C PRO A 452 5.19 5.20 -11.52
N MET A 453 5.15 5.18 -12.84
CA MET A 453 5.75 6.17 -13.73
C MET A 453 4.68 6.73 -14.67
N ALA A 454 4.59 8.06 -14.77
CA ALA A 454 3.72 8.69 -15.76
C ALA A 454 4.36 8.66 -17.15
N HIS A 455 3.60 8.27 -18.17
CA HIS A 455 3.99 8.27 -19.58
C HIS A 455 3.07 9.17 -20.41
N MET A 456 3.63 9.86 -21.41
CA MET A 456 2.88 10.69 -22.35
C MET A 456 2.29 9.83 -23.47
N ASP A 457 1.17 10.25 -24.08
CA ASP A 457 0.74 9.75 -25.40
C ASP A 457 1.32 10.66 -26.49
N THR A 458 2.50 10.32 -27.00
CA THR A 458 3.27 11.25 -27.84
C THR A 458 2.90 11.21 -29.32
N ASP A 459 2.28 10.11 -29.78
CA ASP A 459 1.82 9.96 -31.16
C ASP A 459 0.30 10.17 -31.29
N GLY A 460 -0.43 10.24 -30.17
CA GLY A 460 -1.83 10.62 -30.08
C GLY A 460 -2.78 9.50 -30.50
N ASP A 461 -2.33 8.24 -30.43
CA ASP A 461 -3.13 7.09 -30.81
C ASP A 461 -3.84 6.40 -29.63
N MET A 462 -3.60 6.88 -28.40
CA MET A 462 -4.16 6.37 -27.14
C MET A 462 -3.78 4.92 -26.82
N ASN A 463 -2.75 4.38 -27.46
CA ASN A 463 -2.21 3.06 -27.22
C ASN A 463 -0.75 3.13 -26.77
N TYR A 464 -0.45 2.54 -25.61
CA TYR A 464 0.91 2.55 -25.08
C TYR A 464 1.91 1.83 -26.01
N THR A 465 2.91 2.57 -26.50
CA THR A 465 3.87 2.10 -27.50
C THR A 465 5.33 2.48 -27.14
N PHE A 466 5.71 2.33 -25.87
CA PHE A 466 7.09 2.50 -25.43
C PHE A 466 7.98 1.32 -25.87
N PRO A 467 9.23 1.56 -26.31
CA PRO A 467 9.98 2.83 -26.34
C PRO A 467 9.90 3.60 -27.67
N GLU A 468 9.19 3.09 -28.69
CA GLU A 468 9.09 3.76 -29.99
C GLU A 468 8.38 5.11 -29.92
N ALA A 469 7.36 5.20 -29.06
CA ALA A 469 6.62 6.37 -28.66
C ALA A 469 6.47 6.37 -27.13
N ASP A 470 5.66 7.29 -26.61
CA ASP A 470 5.15 7.31 -25.24
C ASP A 470 6.22 7.28 -24.16
N GLY A 471 7.24 8.11 -24.36
CA GLY A 471 8.25 8.33 -23.34
C GLY A 471 7.66 8.85 -22.02
N PRO A 472 8.40 8.67 -20.91
CA PRO A 472 7.94 9.11 -19.61
C PRO A 472 7.79 10.63 -19.55
N TYR A 473 6.78 11.10 -18.81
CA TYR A 473 6.78 12.47 -18.32
C TYR A 473 8.07 12.74 -17.58
N THR A 474 8.66 13.92 -17.79
CA THR A 474 9.91 14.30 -17.11
C THR A 474 9.76 15.59 -16.33
N ALA A 475 10.41 15.64 -15.17
CA ALA A 475 10.54 16.83 -14.34
C ALA A 475 12.00 16.99 -13.94
N ASN A 476 12.57 18.19 -14.13
CA ASN A 476 13.97 18.49 -13.83
C ASN A 476 15.00 17.54 -14.49
N GLY A 477 14.62 16.91 -15.62
CA GLY A 477 15.46 15.99 -16.38
C GLY A 477 15.39 14.52 -15.94
N SER A 478 14.54 14.19 -14.97
CA SER A 478 14.25 12.82 -14.54
C SER A 478 12.81 12.44 -14.84
N ALA A 479 12.51 11.14 -14.95
CA ALA A 479 11.14 10.64 -15.08
C ALA A 479 10.31 11.03 -13.85
N VAL A 480 9.03 11.31 -14.05
CA VAL A 480 8.07 11.51 -12.96
C VAL A 480 7.63 10.14 -12.45
N VAL A 481 8.11 9.81 -11.26
CA VAL A 481 7.83 8.55 -10.56
C VAL A 481 7.47 8.81 -9.11
N ASP A 482 6.76 7.87 -8.52
CA ASP A 482 6.67 7.67 -7.06
C ASP A 482 7.19 6.27 -6.73
N THR A 483 7.28 5.93 -5.46
CA THR A 483 7.66 4.59 -4.98
C THR A 483 6.76 4.17 -3.84
N ALA A 484 6.23 2.95 -3.88
CA ALA A 484 5.49 2.41 -2.75
C ALA A 484 5.75 0.93 -2.55
N ARG A 485 5.71 0.50 -1.28
CA ARG A 485 5.82 -0.92 -0.94
C ARG A 485 4.51 -1.63 -1.24
N VAL A 486 4.60 -2.74 -1.96
CA VAL A 486 3.48 -3.64 -2.19
C VAL A 486 3.76 -4.97 -1.52
N SER A 487 2.92 -5.35 -0.55
CA SER A 487 3.05 -6.62 0.15
C SER A 487 2.23 -7.70 -0.56
N VAL A 488 2.87 -8.84 -0.87
CA VAL A 488 2.27 -9.97 -1.58
C VAL A 488 2.51 -11.24 -0.79
N ASN A 489 1.50 -11.65 -0.01
CA ASN A 489 1.62 -12.82 0.87
C ASN A 489 1.15 -14.12 0.21
N ALA A 490 0.33 -14.04 -0.84
CA ALA A 490 -0.02 -15.16 -1.68
C ALA A 490 -0.47 -14.73 -3.07
N VAL A 491 -0.28 -15.62 -4.04
CA VAL A 491 -0.71 -15.45 -5.43
C VAL A 491 -1.20 -16.79 -5.95
N VAL A 492 -2.31 -16.81 -6.67
CA VAL A 492 -2.86 -18.02 -7.30
C VAL A 492 -3.04 -17.75 -8.78
N ALA A 493 -2.52 -18.63 -9.65
CA ALA A 493 -2.73 -18.57 -11.08
C ALA A 493 -3.37 -19.86 -11.58
N VAL A 494 -4.40 -19.73 -12.43
CA VAL A 494 -5.09 -20.87 -13.04
C VAL A 494 -5.60 -20.50 -14.43
N SER A 495 -5.38 -21.40 -15.38
CA SER A 495 -5.88 -21.29 -16.74
C SER A 495 -7.16 -22.09 -16.94
N ASN A 496 -7.94 -21.69 -17.94
CA ASN A 496 -9.02 -22.53 -18.48
C ASN A 496 -8.46 -23.89 -18.88
N GLN A 497 -9.14 -24.96 -18.48
CA GLN A 497 -8.61 -26.31 -18.61
C GLN A 497 -9.66 -27.34 -19.00
N THR A 498 -9.18 -28.46 -19.55
CA THR A 498 -9.99 -29.66 -19.73
C THR A 498 -9.63 -30.71 -18.68
N THR A 499 -10.63 -31.25 -17.99
CA THR A 499 -10.47 -32.17 -16.87
C THR A 499 -11.29 -33.45 -17.10
N ASP A 500 -10.92 -34.56 -16.47
CA ASP A 500 -11.74 -35.77 -16.40
C ASP A 500 -12.94 -35.65 -15.43
N GLY A 501 -13.03 -34.52 -14.74
CA GLY A 501 -14.01 -34.18 -13.73
C GLY A 501 -13.62 -34.57 -12.32
N GLY A 502 -12.63 -35.46 -12.12
CA GLY A 502 -12.18 -35.90 -10.80
C GLY A 502 -11.12 -34.99 -10.18
N THR A 503 -10.32 -34.32 -11.01
CA THR A 503 -9.23 -33.44 -10.55
C THR A 503 -9.22 -32.12 -11.31
N VAL A 504 -8.60 -31.09 -10.72
CA VAL A 504 -8.23 -29.87 -11.43
C VAL A 504 -6.77 -29.55 -11.16
N THR A 505 -6.13 -28.89 -12.12
CA THR A 505 -4.74 -28.44 -11.99
C THR A 505 -4.71 -26.93 -11.79
N ILE A 506 -4.02 -26.48 -10.76
CA ILE A 506 -3.70 -25.07 -10.54
C ILE A 506 -2.31 -24.82 -11.15
N ASP A 507 -2.18 -23.79 -11.99
CA ASP A 507 -0.95 -23.57 -12.76
C ASP A 507 0.21 -23.25 -11.83
N SER A 508 0.00 -22.29 -10.93
CA SER A 508 0.92 -22.01 -9.83
C SER A 508 0.23 -21.41 -8.62
N VAL A 509 0.83 -21.60 -7.45
CA VAL A 509 0.48 -20.91 -6.22
C VAL A 509 1.75 -20.55 -5.46
N THR A 510 1.87 -19.28 -5.08
CA THR A 510 2.95 -18.78 -4.22
C THR A 510 2.35 -18.41 -2.87
N MET A 511 2.98 -18.82 -1.77
CA MET A 511 2.52 -18.52 -0.40
C MET A 511 3.70 -18.16 0.49
N ALA A 512 3.63 -17.03 1.19
CA ALA A 512 4.68 -16.57 2.10
C ALA A 512 4.83 -17.50 3.33
N ASN A 513 3.72 -18.00 3.87
CA ASN A 513 3.70 -18.80 5.10
C ASN A 513 3.26 -20.25 4.89
N GLY A 514 3.15 -20.69 3.63
CA GLY A 514 2.61 -22.02 3.29
C GLY A 514 1.11 -22.15 3.60
N GLY A 515 0.59 -23.36 3.43
CA GLY A 515 -0.82 -23.67 3.65
C GLY A 515 -1.40 -24.54 2.54
N PHE A 516 -2.54 -24.13 1.98
CA PHE A 516 -3.34 -24.96 1.07
C PHE A 516 -3.89 -24.15 -0.09
N VAL A 517 -4.14 -24.80 -1.23
CA VAL A 517 -5.05 -24.27 -2.26
C VAL A 517 -6.34 -25.07 -2.26
N THR A 518 -7.45 -24.38 -2.02
CA THR A 518 -8.80 -24.96 -1.98
C THR A 518 -9.57 -24.55 -3.23
N VAL A 519 -10.16 -25.52 -3.91
CA VAL A 519 -11.00 -25.29 -5.08
C VAL A 519 -12.43 -25.10 -4.61
N HIS A 520 -12.96 -23.91 -4.84
CA HIS A 520 -14.38 -23.61 -4.70
C HIS A 520 -15.08 -23.66 -6.06
N ASP A 521 -16.41 -23.80 -6.05
CA ASP A 521 -17.22 -23.42 -7.21
C ASP A 521 -17.64 -21.94 -7.15
N ALA A 522 -18.30 -21.47 -8.21
CA ALA A 522 -18.73 -20.08 -8.36
C ALA A 522 -19.61 -19.56 -7.20
N THR A 523 -20.29 -20.42 -6.43
CA THR A 523 -21.18 -19.99 -5.34
C THR A 523 -20.41 -19.34 -4.18
N VAL A 524 -19.08 -19.51 -4.10
CA VAL A 524 -18.25 -18.77 -3.13
C VAL A 524 -18.36 -17.25 -3.34
N THR A 525 -18.47 -16.81 -4.60
CA THR A 525 -18.66 -15.39 -4.95
C THR A 525 -20.06 -14.87 -4.61
N GLU A 526 -20.99 -15.79 -4.31
CA GLU A 526 -22.36 -15.53 -3.88
C GLU A 526 -22.52 -15.66 -2.35
N GLY A 527 -21.41 -15.88 -1.61
CA GLY A 527 -21.38 -15.97 -0.16
C GLY A 527 -21.52 -17.39 0.41
N ALA A 528 -21.56 -18.44 -0.43
CA ALA A 528 -21.58 -19.83 0.03
C ALA A 528 -20.17 -20.30 0.46
N VAL A 529 -19.64 -19.78 1.56
CA VAL A 529 -18.24 -19.97 1.97
C VAL A 529 -17.85 -21.45 2.14
N PHE A 530 -18.59 -22.22 2.96
CA PHE A 530 -18.24 -23.62 3.25
C PHE A 530 -18.77 -24.62 2.22
N ASP A 531 -20.01 -24.43 1.75
CA ASP A 531 -20.67 -25.37 0.84
C ASP A 531 -20.10 -25.36 -0.60
N SER A 532 -19.37 -24.30 -0.95
CA SER A 532 -18.70 -24.16 -2.25
C SER A 532 -17.40 -24.96 -2.33
N VAL A 533 -16.84 -25.44 -1.21
CA VAL A 533 -15.60 -26.24 -1.21
C VAL A 533 -15.80 -27.53 -2.00
N ARG A 534 -14.94 -27.75 -3.00
CA ARG A 534 -14.96 -28.94 -3.87
C ARG A 534 -13.76 -29.84 -3.67
N GLY A 535 -12.60 -29.30 -3.33
CA GLY A 535 -11.40 -30.08 -3.01
C GLY A 535 -10.30 -29.19 -2.46
N THR A 536 -9.33 -29.78 -1.78
CA THR A 536 -8.18 -29.06 -1.18
C THR A 536 -6.90 -29.83 -1.46
N SER A 537 -5.82 -29.11 -1.72
CA SER A 537 -4.49 -29.70 -1.88
C SER A 537 -3.99 -30.37 -0.59
N ALA A 538 -2.91 -31.13 -0.69
CA ALA A 538 -2.08 -31.38 0.49
C ALA A 538 -1.44 -30.05 0.96
N TYR A 539 -0.84 -30.06 2.15
CA TYR A 539 -0.06 -28.93 2.64
C TYR A 539 1.06 -28.58 1.64
N LEU A 540 1.16 -27.29 1.34
CA LEU A 540 2.16 -26.67 0.49
C LEU A 540 3.04 -25.81 1.41
N ALA A 541 4.34 -26.10 1.44
CA ALA A 541 5.30 -25.31 2.20
C ALA A 541 5.37 -23.85 1.67
N PRO A 542 5.94 -22.90 2.43
CA PRO A 542 6.25 -21.57 1.91
C PRO A 542 7.01 -21.61 0.57
N GLY A 543 6.68 -20.66 -0.32
CA GLY A 543 7.27 -20.50 -1.65
C GLY A 543 6.31 -20.84 -2.80
N THR A 544 6.87 -21.02 -4.01
CA THR A 544 6.08 -21.25 -5.24
C THR A 544 5.96 -22.74 -5.57
N HIS A 545 4.72 -23.17 -5.82
CA HIS A 545 4.36 -24.51 -6.26
C HIS A 545 3.67 -24.46 -7.61
N GLU A 546 4.12 -25.29 -8.55
CA GLU A 546 3.54 -25.36 -9.90
C GLU A 546 2.75 -26.65 -10.12
N ASN A 547 1.78 -26.60 -11.03
CA ASN A 547 1.01 -27.76 -11.49
C ASN A 547 0.35 -28.53 -10.34
N VAL A 548 -0.18 -27.81 -9.35
CA VAL A 548 -0.80 -28.40 -8.15
C VAL A 548 -2.08 -29.10 -8.56
N THR A 549 -2.11 -30.43 -8.41
CA THR A 549 -3.31 -31.23 -8.69
C THR A 549 -4.18 -31.32 -7.45
N VAL A 550 -5.43 -30.89 -7.57
CA VAL A 550 -6.44 -30.96 -6.50
C VAL A 550 -7.48 -32.02 -6.86
N GLU A 551 -7.61 -33.03 -6.00
CA GLU A 551 -8.67 -34.04 -6.09
C GLU A 551 -9.99 -33.46 -5.61
N LEU A 552 -11.05 -33.61 -6.41
CA LEU A 552 -12.37 -33.13 -6.06
C LEU A 552 -13.14 -34.19 -5.28
N SER A 553 -13.75 -33.77 -4.18
CA SER A 553 -14.62 -34.60 -3.32
C SER A 553 -15.82 -35.15 -4.06
N ALA A 554 -16.31 -34.41 -5.06
CA ALA A 554 -17.33 -34.84 -5.99
C ALA A 554 -16.91 -34.44 -7.42
N PRO A 555 -17.03 -35.35 -8.41
CA PRO A 555 -16.58 -35.04 -9.75
C PRO A 555 -17.48 -34.00 -10.42
N LEU A 556 -16.89 -33.15 -11.25
CA LEU A 556 -17.61 -32.24 -12.13
C LEU A 556 -18.44 -33.03 -13.13
N ASN A 557 -19.68 -32.59 -13.38
CA ASN A 557 -20.61 -33.25 -14.32
C ASN A 557 -20.91 -32.40 -15.56
N GLU A 558 -20.43 -31.16 -15.57
CA GLU A 558 -20.58 -30.20 -16.65
C GLU A 558 -19.42 -29.20 -16.62
N THR A 559 -19.31 -28.38 -17.66
CA THR A 559 -18.38 -27.25 -17.65
C THR A 559 -18.83 -26.25 -16.58
N THR A 560 -17.92 -25.88 -15.69
CA THR A 560 -18.18 -24.92 -14.61
C THR A 560 -17.00 -24.00 -14.40
N THR A 561 -17.25 -22.84 -13.78
CA THR A 561 -16.20 -22.01 -13.20
C THR A 561 -15.70 -22.64 -11.90
N ILE A 562 -14.38 -22.74 -11.77
CA ILE A 562 -13.68 -23.07 -10.54
C ILE A 562 -13.03 -21.81 -9.98
N VAL A 563 -12.97 -21.72 -8.66
CA VAL A 563 -12.39 -20.60 -7.93
C VAL A 563 -11.36 -21.14 -6.93
N PRO A 564 -10.10 -21.37 -7.36
CA PRO A 564 -9.02 -21.72 -6.46
C PRO A 564 -8.71 -20.56 -5.50
N MET A 565 -8.61 -20.86 -4.22
CA MET A 565 -8.37 -19.91 -3.12
C MET A 565 -7.17 -20.38 -2.30
N ALA A 566 -6.24 -19.47 -2.01
CA ALA A 566 -5.13 -19.76 -1.11
C ALA A 566 -5.58 -19.65 0.36
N HIS A 567 -5.26 -20.65 1.17
CA HIS A 567 -5.49 -20.71 2.62
C HIS A 567 -4.17 -20.83 3.36
N MET A 568 -4.06 -20.14 4.50
CA MET A 568 -2.87 -20.18 5.36
C MET A 568 -3.02 -21.31 6.39
N ASP A 569 -1.95 -22.01 6.76
CA ASP A 569 -1.97 -22.92 7.92
C ASP A 569 -1.76 -22.12 9.21
N THR A 570 -2.85 -21.55 9.73
CA THR A 570 -2.81 -20.58 10.85
C THR A 570 -2.44 -21.20 12.19
N ASN A 571 -2.55 -22.52 12.33
CA ASN A 571 -2.32 -23.23 13.59
C ASN A 571 -1.04 -24.11 13.55
N GLY A 572 -0.38 -24.18 12.39
CA GLY A 572 0.89 -24.87 12.16
C GLY A 572 0.79 -26.39 12.29
N ASN A 573 -0.39 -26.97 12.04
CA ASN A 573 -0.62 -28.41 12.19
C ASN A 573 -0.53 -29.19 10.86
N GLU A 574 -0.31 -28.48 9.74
CA GLU A 574 -0.24 -29.00 8.37
C GLU A 574 -1.50 -29.75 7.91
N ALA A 575 -2.65 -29.52 8.55
CA ALA A 575 -3.94 -30.14 8.27
C ALA A 575 -5.02 -29.10 8.01
N TYR A 576 -5.72 -29.23 6.88
CA TYR A 576 -6.77 -28.28 6.51
C TYR A 576 -8.01 -28.41 7.42
N ASP A 577 -8.21 -27.40 8.26
CA ASP A 577 -9.24 -27.33 9.29
C ASP A 577 -10.28 -26.22 9.05
N PHE A 578 -10.23 -25.48 7.94
CA PHE A 578 -11.16 -24.37 7.66
C PHE A 578 -12.64 -24.74 7.79
N VAL A 579 -13.04 -25.88 7.20
CA VAL A 579 -14.46 -26.31 7.24
C VAL A 579 -14.84 -26.86 8.62
N THR A 580 -13.93 -27.60 9.27
CA THR A 580 -14.18 -28.25 10.56
C THR A 580 -14.18 -27.27 11.73
N SER A 581 -13.41 -26.19 11.61
CA SER A 581 -13.31 -25.09 12.57
C SER A 581 -14.28 -23.94 12.29
N GLU A 582 -15.13 -24.05 11.26
CA GLU A 582 -16.03 -22.97 10.82
C GLU A 582 -15.29 -21.65 10.51
N GLY A 583 -14.06 -21.77 10.00
CA GLY A 583 -13.20 -20.65 9.60
C GLY A 583 -12.33 -20.06 10.72
N GLU A 584 -12.34 -20.62 11.92
CA GLU A 584 -11.45 -20.19 13.01
C GLU A 584 -9.98 -20.55 12.75
N ALA A 585 -9.75 -21.70 12.10
CA ALA A 585 -8.45 -22.10 11.60
C ALA A 585 -8.45 -22.07 10.07
N ASP A 586 -7.26 -21.88 9.53
CA ASP A 586 -6.92 -21.94 8.12
C ASP A 586 -7.74 -21.01 7.23
N GLY A 587 -7.87 -19.77 7.70
CA GLY A 587 -8.47 -18.70 6.92
C GLY A 587 -7.77 -18.50 5.57
N PRO A 588 -8.47 -17.89 4.61
CA PRO A 588 -7.86 -17.53 3.33
C PRO A 588 -6.74 -16.50 3.54
N TYR A 589 -5.75 -16.53 2.66
CA TYR A 589 -4.89 -15.35 2.46
C TYR A 589 -5.77 -14.19 1.98
N VAL A 590 -5.54 -12.98 2.50
CA VAL A 590 -6.35 -11.79 2.21
C VAL A 590 -5.46 -10.69 1.62
N ALA A 591 -5.94 -10.07 0.54
CA ALA A 591 -5.36 -8.87 -0.06
C ALA A 591 -6.48 -7.86 -0.36
N ARG A 592 -6.23 -6.57 -0.12
CA ARG A 592 -7.21 -5.48 -0.35
C ARG A 592 -8.60 -5.73 0.27
N GLY A 593 -8.63 -6.42 1.43
CA GLY A 593 -9.86 -6.76 2.14
C GLY A 593 -10.65 -7.95 1.57
N GLY A 594 -10.14 -8.67 0.57
CA GLY A 594 -10.77 -9.87 -0.01
C GLY A 594 -9.82 -11.09 -0.05
N PRO A 595 -10.36 -12.31 -0.19
CA PRO A 595 -9.53 -13.52 -0.29
C PRO A 595 -8.73 -13.55 -1.58
N VAL A 596 -7.50 -14.06 -1.53
CA VAL A 596 -6.64 -14.30 -2.70
C VAL A 596 -7.20 -15.50 -3.46
N VAL A 597 -7.78 -15.22 -4.63
CA VAL A 597 -8.43 -16.19 -5.51
C VAL A 597 -8.04 -15.97 -6.96
N ALA A 598 -8.23 -16.99 -7.78
CA ALA A 598 -8.26 -16.88 -9.23
C ALA A 598 -9.51 -17.57 -9.78
N THR A 599 -9.80 -17.42 -11.07
CA THR A 599 -10.97 -18.05 -11.71
C THR A 599 -10.60 -18.67 -13.05
N ALA A 600 -11.12 -19.87 -13.30
CA ALA A 600 -11.00 -20.52 -14.60
C ALA A 600 -12.24 -21.34 -14.94
N GLU A 601 -12.47 -21.56 -16.23
CA GLU A 601 -13.42 -22.56 -16.72
C GLU A 601 -12.76 -23.95 -16.74
N ALA A 602 -13.42 -24.93 -16.13
CA ALA A 602 -13.05 -26.34 -16.18
C ALA A 602 -14.06 -27.11 -17.03
N SER A 603 -13.64 -27.63 -18.18
CA SER A 603 -14.49 -28.37 -19.13
C SER A 603 -14.21 -29.86 -19.13
N LEU A 604 -15.25 -30.70 -19.23
CA LEU A 604 -15.07 -32.15 -19.22
C LEU A 604 -14.45 -32.71 -20.51
N SER A 605 -13.42 -33.53 -20.34
CA SER A 605 -12.73 -34.26 -21.40
C SER A 605 -13.61 -35.43 -21.84
N GLY A 606 -14.54 -35.16 -22.77
CA GLY A 606 -15.48 -36.17 -23.25
C GLY A 606 -16.88 -35.70 -23.62
N GLY A 607 -17.11 -34.40 -23.76
CA GLY A 607 -18.36 -33.82 -24.29
C GLY A 607 -18.64 -34.17 -25.76
N MET A 608 -18.65 -35.45 -26.13
CA MET A 608 -19.36 -35.90 -27.31
C MET A 608 -20.85 -35.86 -26.98
N ASN A 609 -21.55 -34.87 -27.52
CA ASN A 609 -23.00 -34.82 -27.57
C ASN A 609 -23.55 -36.07 -28.28
N GLY A 610 -23.78 -37.13 -27.50
CA GLY A 610 -24.26 -38.43 -27.95
C GLY A 610 -25.77 -38.46 -28.07
N THR A 611 -26.33 -37.80 -29.09
CA THR A 611 -27.63 -38.19 -29.66
C THR A 611 -27.61 -38.18 -31.19
N GLY A 612 -26.58 -38.78 -31.79
CA GLY A 612 -26.60 -39.22 -33.18
C GLY A 612 -27.16 -40.64 -33.26
N THR A 613 -28.49 -40.79 -33.19
CA THR A 613 -29.12 -42.08 -33.49
C THR A 613 -28.80 -42.45 -34.93
N GLU A 614 -28.05 -43.55 -35.12
CA GLU A 614 -27.89 -44.20 -36.42
C GLU A 614 -29.27 -44.62 -36.96
N MET A 615 -29.88 -43.76 -37.77
CA MET A 615 -30.97 -44.15 -38.67
C MET A 615 -30.35 -44.54 -40.01
N ARG A 616 -29.98 -45.81 -40.14
CA ARG A 616 -29.88 -46.47 -41.44
C ARG A 616 -31.27 -46.46 -42.08
N THR A 617 -31.44 -45.61 -43.09
CA THR A 617 -32.50 -45.78 -44.09
C THR A 617 -31.89 -45.58 -45.46
N GLY A 618 -31.60 -46.70 -46.12
CA GLY A 618 -31.45 -46.70 -47.57
C GLY A 618 -32.82 -46.63 -48.22
N THR A 619 -32.96 -45.79 -49.24
CA THR A 619 -33.79 -45.99 -50.44
C THR A 619 -33.57 -44.82 -51.41
N GLU A 620 -32.87 -45.16 -52.48
CA GLU A 620 -33.01 -44.74 -53.89
C GLU A 620 -32.68 -43.33 -54.42
N MET A 621 -31.94 -43.39 -55.53
CA MET A 621 -31.60 -42.36 -56.49
C MET A 621 -32.84 -41.64 -57.03
N SER A 622 -32.68 -40.33 -57.30
CA SER A 622 -32.97 -39.82 -58.64
C SER A 622 -32.19 -38.55 -58.92
N GLU A 623 -31.66 -38.48 -60.13
CA GLU A 623 -30.92 -37.39 -60.77
C GLU A 623 -31.70 -36.05 -60.78
N MET A 624 -30.97 -34.92 -60.75
CA MET A 624 -30.94 -33.95 -61.86
C MET A 624 -30.00 -32.74 -61.57
N THR A 625 -29.05 -32.59 -62.48
CA THR A 625 -28.37 -31.39 -63.02
C THR A 625 -29.03 -30.01 -62.83
N GLU A 626 -28.26 -28.96 -62.48
CA GLU A 626 -27.70 -27.91 -63.39
C GLU A 626 -27.08 -26.71 -62.62
N THR A 627 -25.79 -26.48 -62.87
CA THR A 627 -25.11 -25.29 -63.43
C THR A 627 -25.53 -23.82 -63.09
N GLU A 628 -24.54 -23.08 -62.56
CA GLU A 628 -24.05 -21.70 -62.82
C GLU A 628 -24.93 -20.43 -62.79
N GLY A 629 -24.28 -19.34 -62.33
CA GLY A 629 -24.41 -17.97 -62.87
C GLY A 629 -25.08 -16.98 -61.90
N GLU A 630 -24.35 -16.13 -61.19
CA GLU A 630 -23.74 -14.85 -61.60
C GLU A 630 -24.59 -13.60 -61.23
N MET A 631 -23.91 -12.70 -60.52
CA MET A 631 -23.90 -11.23 -60.61
C MET A 631 -25.11 -10.35 -60.20
N GLY A 632 -24.75 -9.29 -59.45
CA GLY A 632 -25.31 -7.93 -59.56
C GLY A 632 -25.47 -7.24 -58.19
N MET A 633 -24.57 -6.33 -57.75
CA MET A 633 -24.60 -4.86 -58.02
C MET A 633 -25.90 -4.19 -57.52
N GLU A 634 -25.96 -3.04 -56.82
CA GLU A 634 -25.03 -2.02 -56.31
C GLU A 634 -25.76 -1.19 -55.22
N ALA A 635 -24.97 -0.34 -54.56
CA ALA A 635 -25.25 0.81 -53.70
C ALA A 635 -26.49 1.69 -54.04
N ASN A 636 -27.05 2.41 -53.05
CA ASN A 636 -26.60 3.76 -52.65
C ASN A 636 -27.53 4.46 -51.61
N THR A 637 -26.90 5.00 -50.56
CA THR A 637 -27.08 6.30 -49.83
C THR A 637 -28.44 6.93 -49.41
N GLU A 638 -28.40 7.39 -48.13
CA GLU A 638 -28.74 8.73 -47.58
C GLU A 638 -30.23 9.13 -47.41
N THR A 639 -30.72 9.43 -46.20
CA THR A 639 -30.45 10.64 -45.37
C THR A 639 -31.48 10.78 -44.21
N SER A 640 -31.02 11.26 -43.06
CA SER A 640 -31.62 12.23 -42.11
C SER A 640 -32.85 11.91 -41.24
N GLY A 641 -32.72 12.21 -39.93
CA GLY A 641 -33.77 12.85 -39.13
C GLY A 641 -33.89 12.30 -37.70
N GLY A 642 -33.44 13.08 -36.71
CA GLY A 642 -33.35 12.69 -35.30
C GLY A 642 -34.64 12.80 -34.47
N GLU A 643 -34.58 12.25 -33.26
CA GLU A 643 -34.91 12.91 -31.98
C GLU A 643 -34.56 11.93 -30.85
N GLY A 644 -33.73 12.38 -29.92
CA GLY A 644 -33.27 11.59 -28.78
C GLY A 644 -34.27 11.62 -27.64
N THR A 645 -34.64 10.44 -27.16
CA THR A 645 -35.13 10.22 -25.80
C THR A 645 -34.90 8.74 -25.48
N SER A 646 -34.01 8.43 -24.54
CA SER A 646 -33.92 7.12 -23.91
C SER A 646 -33.37 7.25 -22.50
N THR A 647 -34.23 6.86 -21.56
CA THR A 647 -33.98 6.52 -20.16
C THR A 647 -33.36 5.12 -20.06
N ASP A 648 -32.42 4.97 -19.13
CA ASP A 648 -31.99 3.78 -18.35
C ASP A 648 -31.64 2.43 -19.02
N GLY A 649 -30.53 1.85 -18.52
CA GLY A 649 -30.11 0.45 -18.67
C GLY A 649 -28.58 0.34 -18.73
N SER A 650 -27.85 0.44 -17.61
CA SER A 650 -27.46 -0.70 -16.75
C SER A 650 -26.69 -1.80 -17.48
N THR A 651 -25.38 -1.91 -17.22
CA THR A 651 -24.76 -3.16 -16.72
C THR A 651 -23.49 -2.80 -15.92
N PRO A 652 -23.37 -3.22 -14.65
CA PRO A 652 -22.27 -2.89 -13.74
C PRO A 652 -21.13 -3.94 -13.79
N GLY A 653 -19.88 -3.48 -13.64
CA GLY A 653 -18.75 -4.31 -13.25
C GLY A 653 -18.75 -4.50 -11.74
N PHE A 654 -18.62 -5.75 -11.29
CA PHE A 654 -18.84 -6.19 -9.93
C PHE A 654 -17.75 -5.69 -8.96
N GLY A 655 -18.14 -4.82 -8.03
CA GLY A 655 -17.44 -4.64 -6.76
C GLY A 655 -18.11 -5.50 -5.70
N VAL A 656 -17.43 -6.54 -5.21
CA VAL A 656 -17.88 -7.38 -4.09
C VAL A 656 -16.73 -7.56 -3.10
N THR A 657 -16.48 -6.53 -2.29
CA THR A 657 -15.54 -6.60 -1.16
C THR A 657 -16.25 -6.73 0.20
N VAL A 658 -17.58 -6.56 0.28
CA VAL A 658 -18.24 -6.38 1.59
C VAL A 658 -18.80 -7.69 2.20
N ALA A 659 -19.00 -8.76 1.42
CA ALA A 659 -19.70 -9.95 1.92
C ALA A 659 -18.83 -10.91 2.77
N VAL A 660 -17.52 -10.99 2.52
CA VAL A 660 -16.62 -11.94 3.23
C VAL A 660 -16.13 -11.38 4.57
N VAL A 661 -15.90 -10.07 4.64
CA VAL A 661 -15.42 -9.38 5.87
C VAL A 661 -16.42 -9.51 7.03
N ALA A 662 -17.72 -9.54 6.74
CA ALA A 662 -18.77 -9.57 7.75
C ALA A 662 -18.80 -10.87 8.59
N LEU A 663 -18.19 -11.97 8.13
CA LEU A 663 -18.12 -13.24 8.87
C LEU A 663 -16.84 -13.37 9.72
N LEU A 664 -15.69 -12.88 9.24
CA LEU A 664 -14.45 -12.87 10.04
C LEU A 664 -14.58 -11.95 11.28
N ALA A 665 -15.24 -10.79 11.13
CA ALA A 665 -15.56 -9.94 12.28
C ALA A 665 -16.58 -10.57 13.25
N ALA A 666 -17.49 -11.42 12.76
CA ALA A 666 -18.49 -12.09 13.59
C ALA A 666 -17.90 -13.27 14.39
N ALA A 667 -16.89 -13.97 13.87
CA ALA A 667 -16.20 -15.04 14.59
C ALA A 667 -15.33 -14.48 15.73
N LEU A 668 -14.62 -13.36 15.50
CA LEU A 668 -13.82 -12.70 16.54
C LEU A 668 -14.67 -12.07 17.67
N LEU A 669 -15.89 -11.60 17.36
CA LEU A 669 -16.82 -11.08 18.38
C LEU A 669 -17.52 -12.16 19.22
N ALA A 670 -17.51 -13.44 18.80
CA ALA A 670 -18.20 -14.51 19.51
C ALA A 670 -17.43 -15.04 20.73
N VAL A 671 -16.14 -14.72 20.90
CA VAL A 671 -15.29 -15.26 21.97
C VAL A 671 -15.30 -14.40 23.27
N ARG A 672 -15.91 -13.21 23.30
CA ARG A 672 -16.00 -12.38 24.52
C ARG A 672 -17.24 -12.62 25.39
N ARG A 673 -17.77 -13.85 25.42
CA ARG A 673 -18.76 -14.28 26.43
C ARG A 673 -18.49 -15.72 26.90
N ASP A 674 -17.67 -15.84 27.93
CA ASP A 674 -18.08 -16.41 29.23
C ASP A 674 -17.07 -16.09 30.35
#